data_AF-A0A964KY60-F1
#
_entry.id   AF-A0A964KY60-F1
#
_cell.length_a   1.000
_cell.length_b   1.000
_cell.length_c   1.000
_cell.angle_alpha   90.00
_cell.angle_beta   90.00
_cell.angle_gamma   90.00
#
_symmetry.space_group_name_H-M   'P 1'
#
loop_
_entity.id
_entity.type
_entity.pdbx_description
1 polymer ?
#
loop_
_entity_poly.entity_id
_entity_poly.type
_entity_poly.pdbx_seq_one_letter_code
_entity_poly.pdbx_strand_id
1 'polypeptide(L)'
;MKKIFFIIYFLLLNFVVTEESFSQKPSKERGDPTLRRKTNIDGNQLRATIFNYGYEGRAGVVPDEVPFEWPKNTRQHYIALVALFVGGEVVDNTGNKIRIVDIPNFRTSPTGKSWNFEPVGGYLRPDAKSKIAKSDEPLTWPDSWPDKITDSKDPGWQGKWNGYFGKDQFNADQELYYRASDDRYDRYNYSPDTTDLARRGLGIMMDVRAMEWSQILVNDVLFILHSVKNDGTKDIKKAGVTLWLADLVGGDGDSGDDLPYFDLLNDIAWMTDKDGIGNSAFPAGKKVGVAAISYLETPGNAIDNIDNDGDGELFGPKISGVMLANEIPGDGNDNNNNNLIDEDSTHIAFGTGLGAQLGVGFKDRIDNNDNGEASSPIVTQLMLSNETAEDAIDNNNNGAIDEDNTDIGKKYKDGIDNNSNGEISSPVITQAMIDTAAKHGKVFSLPKGKYLYSVDSIDIGKKYADGIDNNNNGLIDENIDEKIDEMIDEARDDGIDNDGDWKIESDDVGLDGVANTSDTGEGDGLPTSGRGTNFPGEPNLDVTDVSESDQIGLTNVQYKPAGAINFSTVSDEVFWGQFMTPGSFYDPTKPLSGDNDLFVSSGFFPLKAGQTERISVAVVMGADKDEAVRNKDKAQQTYNEDYQFAKAPLAPKLTAVPGNKKVTLYWDTKSEQSYDNFLAALGQQGFDFEGYKIYRSTDPSFQDIYKITDGQGNPTFYKPIAQFDINNSISGYHSVTENGILFYLGSNSGLRHEWVDTTVQNGQTYYYAITGYDYGWVGGNISPSESPIAISIGADGSVDLGRNVVKIVPNAPSAGYVHPSMKALNHVKGTSTGKIYFKVVDPKKIKDNHTYRITFKDTLISAKQITDQDTFKTKSFTLIDITNSSKPETLITDSKKLLSLDEVEMIDGFRLNFQNESSIGINTEISRWSGKNIYNMDMQPFNLGFNRGVGKPSDYKIIFGDIGVDTSLHYLPYENDFIFPMPSTRVNFSVYNLTENSKKIKFAFKDVDLVGGAGLFSVGSGVNESDVIGFFEKNAKDSLVLTWRWNVVFDSLKVTPKKGDTAYIILRKPFLLGDIFEFTTSAHYLDLAIAKETMNKIKVVPNPYIAASTWEPRNPFSSGRGPRSIHFNHLPAVCTIKIYSVSGELVQTIEHNNFMTDGSAEWNLLTKDNLPASYGVYIFHVNAPGVGEKIGRFAIIK
;
A
#
# COMPACT_ATOMS: atom_id res chain seq x y z
N MET A 1 60.79 54.23 -5.32
CA MET A 1 59.74 53.18 -5.21
C MET A 1 58.41 53.75 -5.70
N LYS A 2 58.21 53.75 -7.03
CA LYS A 2 57.01 54.28 -7.71
C LYS A 2 56.14 53.16 -8.31
N LYS A 3 56.23 51.95 -7.77
CA LYS A 3 55.44 50.76 -8.16
C LYS A 3 54.52 50.21 -7.05
N ILE A 4 54.50 50.84 -5.87
CA ILE A 4 53.70 50.38 -4.71
C ILE A 4 52.44 51.24 -4.51
N PHE A 5 52.38 52.45 -5.07
CA PHE A 5 51.22 53.34 -4.91
C PHE A 5 50.08 53.12 -5.92
N PHE A 6 50.30 52.33 -6.98
CA PHE A 6 49.26 52.04 -7.99
C PHE A 6 48.48 50.74 -7.72
N ILE A 7 48.93 49.94 -6.76
CA ILE A 7 48.29 48.66 -6.38
C ILE A 7 47.27 48.86 -5.25
N ILE A 8 47.43 49.90 -4.42
CA ILE A 8 46.51 50.15 -3.29
C ILE A 8 45.21 50.86 -3.73
N TYR A 9 45.20 51.55 -4.87
CA TYR A 9 43.97 52.20 -5.38
C TYR A 9 43.10 51.28 -6.26
N PHE A 10 43.62 50.13 -6.70
CA PHE A 10 42.88 49.15 -7.52
C PHE A 10 42.35 47.95 -6.73
N LEU A 11 42.75 47.80 -5.45
CA LEU A 11 42.31 46.74 -4.54
C LEU A 11 41.19 47.17 -3.57
N LEU A 12 40.73 48.43 -3.65
CA LEU A 12 39.68 49.00 -2.79
C LEU A 12 38.35 49.24 -3.52
N LEU A 13 38.15 48.63 -4.70
CA LEU A 13 36.98 48.89 -5.56
C LEU A 13 36.23 47.64 -6.06
N ASN A 14 36.52 46.46 -5.53
CA ASN A 14 35.74 45.25 -5.81
C ASN A 14 35.67 44.38 -4.57
N PHE A 15 34.87 44.78 -3.59
CA PHE A 15 34.16 43.89 -2.65
C PHE A 15 33.16 44.79 -1.90
N VAL A 16 32.26 45.40 -2.66
CA VAL A 16 30.91 45.61 -2.15
C VAL A 16 30.19 44.36 -2.61
N VAL A 17 30.17 43.33 -1.77
CA VAL A 17 29.09 42.35 -1.85
C VAL A 17 27.86 43.15 -1.44
N THR A 18 27.15 43.70 -2.41
CA THR A 18 25.75 43.99 -2.20
C THR A 18 25.13 42.62 -1.94
N GLU A 19 24.56 42.39 -0.76
CA GLU A 19 23.49 41.40 -0.62
C GLU A 19 22.54 41.67 -1.78
N GLU A 20 22.56 40.82 -2.81
CA GLU A 20 21.49 40.85 -3.80
C GLU A 20 20.25 40.43 -3.03
N SER A 21 19.38 41.40 -2.74
CA SER A 21 18.01 41.12 -2.34
C SER A 21 17.43 40.18 -3.40
N PHE A 22 17.26 38.90 -3.07
CA PHE A 22 16.58 37.94 -3.94
C PHE A 22 15.16 38.47 -4.13
N SER A 23 14.91 39.15 -5.25
CA SER A 23 13.56 39.54 -5.64
C SER A 23 12.83 38.27 -6.04
N GLN A 24 11.74 37.94 -5.33
CA GLN A 24 10.86 36.84 -5.68
C GLN A 24 10.51 36.92 -7.17
N LYS A 25 10.59 35.78 -7.86
CA LYS A 25 10.29 35.65 -9.29
C LYS A 25 9.02 34.80 -9.47
N PRO A 26 7.86 35.46 -9.64
CA PRO A 26 6.58 34.79 -9.90
C PRO A 26 6.63 33.77 -11.02
N SER A 27 5.85 32.70 -10.86
CA SER A 27 5.60 31.73 -11.91
C SER A 27 4.79 32.33 -13.08
N LYS A 28 4.83 31.65 -14.23
CA LYS A 28 3.95 31.95 -15.38
C LYS A 28 2.66 31.14 -15.38
N GLU A 29 2.43 30.35 -14.34
CA GLU A 29 1.29 29.44 -14.22
C GLU A 29 0.03 30.24 -13.89
N ARG A 30 -1.11 29.88 -14.50
CA ARG A 30 -2.38 30.59 -14.33
C ARG A 30 -3.57 29.65 -14.28
N GLY A 31 -4.57 30.01 -13.49
CA GLY A 31 -5.80 29.26 -13.32
C GLY A 31 -6.77 29.35 -14.50
N ASP A 32 -7.32 28.21 -14.92
CA ASP A 32 -8.29 28.11 -16.03
C ASP A 32 -9.53 27.27 -15.65
N PRO A 33 -10.73 27.87 -15.58
CA PRO A 33 -11.96 27.15 -15.25
C PRO A 33 -12.36 26.06 -16.26
N THR A 34 -11.82 26.08 -17.48
CA THR A 34 -12.07 25.00 -18.46
C THR A 34 -11.35 23.69 -18.09
N LEU A 35 -10.41 23.76 -17.15
CA LEU A 35 -9.62 22.65 -16.65
C LEU A 35 -10.20 22.01 -15.38
N ARG A 36 -11.39 22.42 -14.92
CA ARG A 36 -12.05 21.80 -13.76
C ARG A 36 -12.27 20.30 -14.00
N ARG A 37 -11.87 19.47 -13.04
CA ARG A 37 -11.96 18.00 -13.03
C ARG A 37 -12.37 17.55 -11.63
N LYS A 38 -12.87 16.31 -11.55
CA LYS A 38 -13.21 15.67 -10.29
C LYS A 38 -12.81 14.21 -10.30
N THR A 39 -12.39 13.71 -9.14
CA THR A 39 -12.01 12.30 -8.94
C THR A 39 -12.50 11.85 -7.58
N ASN A 40 -12.95 10.61 -7.45
CA ASN A 40 -13.26 10.04 -6.15
C ASN A 40 -11.98 9.48 -5.52
N ILE A 41 -11.75 9.83 -4.26
CA ILE A 41 -10.79 9.15 -3.39
C ILE A 41 -11.55 8.04 -2.64
N ASP A 42 -11.01 6.82 -2.64
CA ASP A 42 -11.70 5.60 -2.19
C ASP A 42 -10.74 4.45 -1.80
N GLY A 43 -9.55 4.81 -1.33
CA GLY A 43 -8.49 3.92 -0.87
C GLY A 43 -8.87 3.19 0.42
N ASN A 44 -9.61 3.83 1.33
CA ASN A 44 -9.95 3.27 2.65
C ASN A 44 -11.47 3.12 2.87
N GLN A 45 -11.99 3.18 4.10
CA GLN A 45 -13.44 3.09 4.37
C GLN A 45 -14.17 4.42 4.15
N LEU A 46 -13.48 5.55 4.08
CA LEU A 46 -14.05 6.82 3.70
C LEU A 46 -13.99 6.98 2.17
N ARG A 47 -14.94 7.72 1.61
CA ARG A 47 -14.97 8.07 0.20
C ARG A 47 -15.55 9.46 0.03
N ALA A 48 -14.92 10.27 -0.81
CA ALA A 48 -15.43 11.58 -1.20
C ALA A 48 -15.02 11.93 -2.64
N THR A 49 -15.76 12.83 -3.28
CA THR A 49 -15.31 13.45 -4.53
C THR A 49 -14.41 14.64 -4.23
N ILE A 50 -13.23 14.67 -4.87
CA ILE A 50 -12.27 15.77 -4.82
C ILE A 50 -12.37 16.57 -6.13
N PHE A 51 -12.39 17.89 -6.04
CA PHE A 51 -12.38 18.79 -7.17
C PHE A 51 -11.07 19.58 -7.21
N ASN A 52 -10.47 19.74 -8.39
CA ASN A 52 -9.14 20.36 -8.54
C ASN A 52 -9.12 21.89 -8.42
N TYR A 53 -10.05 22.45 -7.66
CA TYR A 53 -10.17 23.88 -7.41
C TYR A 53 -10.38 24.21 -5.92
N GLY A 54 -9.93 23.33 -5.02
CA GLY A 54 -9.96 23.54 -3.55
C GLY A 54 -11.26 23.13 -2.87
N TYR A 55 -11.98 22.15 -3.41
CA TYR A 55 -13.33 21.81 -2.96
C TYR A 55 -13.51 20.29 -2.90
N GLU A 56 -14.14 19.78 -1.85
CA GLU A 56 -14.34 18.36 -1.59
C GLU A 56 -15.81 18.06 -1.23
N GLY A 57 -16.25 16.82 -1.48
CA GLY A 57 -17.63 16.38 -1.27
C GLY A 57 -18.51 16.63 -2.49
N ARG A 58 -19.52 17.51 -2.40
CA ARG A 58 -20.44 17.80 -3.51
C ARG A 58 -20.64 19.29 -3.75
N ALA A 59 -20.63 19.72 -5.01
CA ALA A 59 -20.89 21.11 -5.41
C ALA A 59 -22.39 21.37 -5.68
N GLY A 60 -23.18 20.31 -5.76
CA GLY A 60 -24.63 20.34 -5.83
C GLY A 60 -25.23 18.94 -5.74
N VAL A 61 -26.54 18.82 -5.97
CA VAL A 61 -27.21 17.50 -6.00
C VAL A 61 -27.00 16.85 -7.37
N VAL A 62 -25.76 16.43 -7.63
CA VAL A 62 -25.36 15.75 -8.87
C VAL A 62 -25.05 14.28 -8.55
N PRO A 63 -25.64 13.30 -9.27
CA PRO A 63 -25.49 11.89 -8.89
C PRO A 63 -24.05 11.38 -8.82
N ASP A 64 -23.12 11.89 -9.62
CA ASP A 64 -21.73 11.42 -9.67
C ASP A 64 -20.79 12.16 -8.71
N GLU A 65 -21.32 13.02 -7.83
CA GLU A 65 -20.60 13.70 -6.75
C GLU A 65 -20.93 13.01 -5.44
N VAL A 66 -19.91 12.46 -4.78
CA VAL A 66 -20.02 11.69 -3.56
C VAL A 66 -19.70 12.63 -2.39
N PRO A 67 -20.69 12.99 -1.56
CA PRO A 67 -20.43 13.58 -0.24
C PRO A 67 -19.53 12.64 0.57
N PHE A 68 -19.08 13.07 1.74
CA PHE A 68 -18.28 12.19 2.58
C PHE A 68 -19.11 10.99 3.03
N GLU A 69 -18.81 9.84 2.43
CA GLU A 69 -19.56 8.60 2.53
C GLU A 69 -18.77 7.59 3.37
N TRP A 70 -19.38 7.10 4.43
CA TRP A 70 -18.73 6.15 5.34
C TRP A 70 -19.72 5.15 5.95
N PRO A 71 -19.42 3.84 5.95
CA PRO A 71 -18.35 3.19 5.20
C PRO A 71 -18.57 3.32 3.69
N LYS A 72 -17.51 3.18 2.91
CA LYS A 72 -17.56 3.31 1.45
C LYS A 72 -18.54 2.31 0.83
N ASN A 73 -19.15 2.74 -0.26
CA ASN A 73 -20.13 1.99 -1.04
C ASN A 73 -21.45 1.67 -0.30
N THR A 74 -21.79 2.41 0.76
CA THR A 74 -23.04 2.28 1.54
C THR A 74 -24.05 3.41 1.33
N ARG A 75 -23.64 4.55 0.76
CA ARG A 75 -24.43 5.80 0.63
C ARG A 75 -24.86 6.42 1.97
N GLN A 76 -24.19 6.06 3.05
CA GLN A 76 -24.32 6.72 4.34
C GLN A 76 -23.43 7.96 4.31
N HIS A 77 -24.04 9.14 4.24
CA HIS A 77 -23.31 10.41 4.13
C HIS A 77 -23.28 11.14 5.47
N TYR A 78 -22.22 11.92 5.69
CA TYR A 78 -21.96 12.63 6.95
C TYR A 78 -21.63 14.11 6.75
N ILE A 79 -20.94 14.46 5.66
CA ILE A 79 -20.54 15.82 5.36
C ILE A 79 -20.85 16.09 3.90
N ALA A 80 -21.53 17.21 3.61
CA ALA A 80 -21.84 17.60 2.25
C ALA A 80 -20.60 18.13 1.52
N LEU A 81 -19.81 18.98 2.17
CA LEU A 81 -18.59 19.54 1.58
C LEU A 81 -17.57 19.94 2.64
N VAL A 82 -16.31 19.99 2.20
CA VAL A 82 -15.19 20.65 2.88
C VAL A 82 -14.53 21.58 1.86
N ALA A 83 -14.10 22.78 2.27
CA ALA A 83 -13.49 23.76 1.39
C ALA A 83 -12.61 24.77 2.17
N LEU A 84 -11.43 25.11 1.63
CA LEU A 84 -10.53 26.10 2.23
C LEU A 84 -10.73 27.50 1.62
N PHE A 85 -10.88 28.52 2.45
CA PHE A 85 -10.83 29.93 2.06
C PHE A 85 -9.47 30.51 2.39
N VAL A 86 -8.97 31.38 1.52
CA VAL A 86 -7.73 32.14 1.74
C VAL A 86 -8.04 33.62 1.60
N GLY A 87 -7.70 34.40 2.61
CA GLY A 87 -7.92 35.84 2.63
C GLY A 87 -6.64 36.63 2.77
N GLY A 88 -6.66 37.89 2.36
CA GLY A 88 -5.54 38.81 2.54
C GLY A 88 -5.97 40.28 2.56
N GLU A 89 -5.35 41.06 3.45
CA GLU A 89 -5.43 42.52 3.47
C GLU A 89 -4.28 43.12 2.65
N VAL A 90 -4.63 43.89 1.63
CA VAL A 90 -3.66 44.50 0.69
C VAL A 90 -3.98 45.97 0.43
N VAL A 91 -3.02 46.69 -0.13
CA VAL A 91 -3.23 48.06 -0.62
C VAL A 91 -3.41 48.02 -2.13
N ASP A 92 -4.57 48.49 -2.59
CA ASP A 92 -4.91 48.52 -4.01
C ASP A 92 -4.04 49.53 -4.79
N ASN A 93 -4.13 49.51 -6.12
CA ASN A 93 -3.33 50.37 -7.00
C ASN A 93 -3.68 51.87 -6.88
N THR A 94 -4.68 52.23 -6.08
CA THR A 94 -5.08 53.61 -5.78
C THR A 94 -4.73 54.05 -4.36
N GLY A 95 -4.11 53.18 -3.58
CA GLY A 95 -3.68 53.45 -2.20
C GLY A 95 -4.74 53.14 -1.14
N ASN A 96 -5.86 52.51 -1.50
CA ASN A 96 -6.88 52.10 -0.52
C ASN A 96 -6.54 50.73 0.05
N LYS A 97 -6.69 50.58 1.36
CA LYS A 97 -6.68 49.28 2.03
C LYS A 97 -7.95 48.51 1.66
N ILE A 98 -7.78 47.30 1.14
CA ILE A 98 -8.85 46.40 0.70
C ILE A 98 -8.60 44.99 1.26
N ARG A 99 -9.64 44.16 1.27
CA ARG A 99 -9.53 42.73 1.60
C ARG A 99 -10.07 41.90 0.44
N ILE A 100 -9.33 40.85 0.13
CA ILE A 100 -9.71 39.85 -0.86
C ILE A 100 -9.88 38.55 -0.10
N VAL A 101 -11.00 37.85 -0.31
CA VAL A 101 -11.25 36.53 0.25
C VAL A 101 -11.58 35.59 -0.89
N ASP A 102 -10.60 34.78 -1.24
CA ASP A 102 -10.69 33.77 -2.27
C ASP A 102 -11.38 32.53 -1.72
N ILE A 103 -12.34 32.03 -2.49
CA ILE A 103 -13.08 30.83 -2.14
C ILE A 103 -13.10 29.85 -3.33
N PRO A 104 -13.23 28.55 -3.09
CA PRO A 104 -13.14 27.52 -4.14
C PRO A 104 -14.30 27.52 -5.15
N ASN A 105 -15.50 27.97 -4.75
CA ASN A 105 -16.67 27.89 -5.62
C ASN A 105 -17.71 28.98 -5.31
N PHE A 106 -18.68 29.15 -6.21
CA PHE A 106 -19.85 30.05 -6.08
C PHE A 106 -19.62 31.56 -6.26
N ARG A 107 -18.38 32.04 -6.50
CA ARG A 107 -18.14 33.45 -6.88
C ARG A 107 -18.05 33.64 -8.38
N THR A 108 -18.78 34.65 -8.85
CA THR A 108 -18.80 35.03 -10.27
C THR A 108 -18.75 36.55 -10.37
N SER A 109 -17.94 37.07 -11.29
CA SER A 109 -17.91 38.48 -11.64
C SER A 109 -19.25 38.95 -12.24
N PRO A 110 -19.54 40.27 -12.25
CA PRO A 110 -20.67 40.84 -12.98
C PRO A 110 -20.71 40.48 -14.48
N THR A 111 -19.58 40.06 -15.06
CA THR A 111 -19.45 39.66 -16.47
C THR A 111 -19.57 38.15 -16.70
N GLY A 112 -19.80 37.35 -15.66
CA GLY A 112 -19.90 35.89 -15.76
C GLY A 112 -18.56 35.14 -15.67
N LYS A 113 -17.42 35.84 -15.54
CA LYS A 113 -16.13 35.20 -15.24
C LYS A 113 -16.12 34.60 -13.83
N SER A 114 -15.47 33.46 -13.66
CA SER A 114 -15.20 32.90 -12.35
C SER A 114 -14.26 33.79 -11.53
N TRP A 115 -14.55 33.91 -10.23
CA TRP A 115 -13.78 34.59 -9.18
C TRP A 115 -13.41 33.59 -8.07
N ASN A 116 -13.14 32.34 -8.45
CA ASN A 116 -12.77 31.28 -7.53
C ASN A 116 -11.32 30.88 -7.75
N PHE A 117 -10.79 30.00 -6.89
CA PHE A 117 -9.65 29.19 -7.25
C PHE A 117 -9.94 28.42 -8.53
N GLU A 118 -8.96 28.38 -9.44
CA GLU A 118 -9.07 27.65 -10.69
C GLU A 118 -7.86 26.76 -10.95
N PRO A 119 -8.05 25.59 -11.56
CA PRO A 119 -6.97 24.65 -11.78
C PRO A 119 -5.89 25.24 -12.69
N VAL A 120 -4.64 24.96 -12.36
CA VAL A 120 -3.48 25.35 -13.17
C VAL A 120 -3.22 24.32 -14.27
N GLY A 121 -2.92 24.81 -15.47
CA GLY A 121 -2.62 23.97 -16.62
C GLY A 121 -1.31 23.19 -16.49
N GLY A 122 -1.27 21.97 -17.05
CA GLY A 122 -0.08 21.11 -17.06
C GLY A 122 -0.08 20.01 -16.00
N TYR A 123 -0.90 20.13 -14.95
CA TYR A 123 -1.07 19.12 -13.89
C TYR A 123 -2.12 18.05 -14.21
N LEU A 124 -2.70 18.12 -15.41
CA LEU A 124 -3.74 17.23 -15.88
C LEU A 124 -3.28 16.62 -17.20
N ARG A 125 -3.59 15.34 -17.39
CA ARG A 125 -3.32 14.67 -18.66
C ARG A 125 -4.29 15.17 -19.76
N PRO A 126 -3.79 15.62 -20.94
CA PRO A 126 -4.64 16.24 -21.97
C PRO A 126 -5.73 15.34 -22.57
N ASP A 127 -5.46 14.03 -22.68
CA ASP A 127 -6.35 13.01 -23.28
C ASP A 127 -7.15 12.21 -22.24
N ALA A 128 -6.79 12.29 -20.94
CA ALA A 128 -7.55 11.66 -19.87
C ALA A 128 -8.89 12.37 -19.72
N LYS A 129 -9.96 11.66 -20.06
CA LYS A 129 -11.31 12.15 -19.82
C LYS A 129 -11.53 12.29 -18.30
N SER A 130 -11.76 13.53 -17.87
CA SER A 130 -12.45 13.95 -16.64
C SER A 130 -11.81 13.79 -15.25
N LYS A 131 -10.64 13.15 -15.05
CA LYS A 131 -10.06 12.93 -13.70
C LYS A 131 -8.86 13.83 -13.36
N ILE A 132 -8.68 14.06 -12.06
CA ILE A 132 -7.45 14.54 -11.37
C ILE A 132 -6.40 13.42 -11.35
N ALA A 133 -5.11 13.76 -11.32
CA ALA A 133 -4.02 12.80 -11.21
C ALA A 133 -4.08 12.02 -9.89
N LYS A 134 -3.99 10.69 -9.96
CA LYS A 134 -4.12 9.74 -8.84
C LYS A 134 -2.99 8.72 -8.85
N SER A 135 -2.36 8.47 -7.70
CA SER A 135 -1.13 7.68 -7.57
C SER A 135 -1.26 6.22 -8.04
N ASP A 136 -2.42 5.59 -7.84
CA ASP A 136 -2.69 4.21 -8.25
C ASP A 136 -3.24 4.08 -9.69
N GLU A 137 -3.47 5.21 -10.38
CA GLU A 137 -3.91 5.27 -11.77
C GLU A 137 -2.91 6.03 -12.67
N PRO A 138 -1.78 5.43 -13.11
CA PRO A 138 -0.77 6.09 -13.95
C PRO A 138 -1.27 6.70 -15.26
N LEU A 139 -2.45 6.28 -15.73
CA LEU A 139 -3.09 6.84 -16.91
C LEU A 139 -3.71 8.23 -16.67
N THR A 140 -3.77 8.70 -15.43
CA THR A 140 -4.27 10.03 -15.05
C THR A 140 -3.17 11.09 -14.96
N TRP A 141 -1.90 10.68 -14.90
CA TRP A 141 -0.75 11.58 -14.73
C TRP A 141 -0.50 12.40 -16.00
N PRO A 142 -0.10 13.68 -15.89
CA PRO A 142 0.30 14.47 -17.04
C PRO A 142 1.52 13.85 -17.74
N ASP A 143 1.75 14.22 -19.01
CA ASP A 143 2.93 13.76 -19.76
C ASP A 143 4.24 14.20 -19.10
N SER A 144 4.20 15.33 -18.38
CA SER A 144 5.30 15.90 -17.61
C SER A 144 4.76 16.86 -16.55
N TRP A 145 5.36 16.83 -15.36
CA TRP A 145 5.01 17.68 -14.21
C TRP A 145 5.67 19.08 -14.32
N PRO A 146 4.88 20.16 -14.44
CA PRO A 146 5.43 21.51 -14.69
C PRO A 146 6.38 22.02 -13.59
N ASP A 147 6.05 21.75 -12.32
CA ASP A 147 6.85 22.09 -11.15
C ASP A 147 8.19 21.35 -11.12
N LYS A 148 8.31 20.21 -11.78
CA LYS A 148 9.53 19.39 -11.79
C LYS A 148 10.39 19.61 -13.04
N ILE A 149 10.04 20.57 -13.90
CA ILE A 149 10.77 20.80 -15.17
C ILE A 149 12.22 21.23 -14.98
N THR A 150 12.56 21.74 -13.80
CA THR A 150 13.92 22.19 -13.43
C THR A 150 14.81 21.07 -12.90
N ASP A 151 14.29 19.84 -12.74
CA ASP A 151 15.11 18.67 -12.43
C ASP A 151 16.18 18.50 -13.52
N SER A 152 17.45 18.50 -13.09
CA SER A 152 18.59 18.47 -14.00
C SER A 152 18.80 17.09 -14.66
N LYS A 153 18.28 16.02 -14.07
CA LYS A 153 18.46 14.63 -14.51
C LYS A 153 17.22 14.07 -15.19
N ASP A 154 16.05 14.39 -14.68
CA ASP A 154 14.77 13.92 -15.23
C ASP A 154 13.76 15.08 -15.36
N PRO A 155 13.97 16.04 -16.27
CA PRO A 155 13.11 17.21 -16.41
C PRO A 155 11.62 16.85 -16.51
N GLY A 156 10.87 17.25 -15.49
CA GLY A 156 9.43 17.11 -15.42
C GLY A 156 8.94 15.68 -15.21
N TRP A 157 9.78 14.79 -14.69
CA TRP A 157 9.41 13.47 -14.13
C TRP A 157 8.45 12.68 -15.04
N GLN A 158 8.89 12.43 -16.29
CA GLN A 158 8.00 11.88 -17.31
C GLN A 158 7.60 10.44 -17.02
N GLY A 159 6.29 10.18 -16.94
CA GLY A 159 5.75 8.85 -16.62
C GLY A 159 6.05 8.38 -15.19
N LYS A 160 6.33 9.33 -14.29
CA LYS A 160 6.64 9.13 -12.87
C LYS A 160 5.60 9.82 -12.00
N TRP A 161 5.37 9.32 -10.80
CA TRP A 161 4.47 9.95 -9.84
C TRP A 161 5.15 11.15 -9.16
N ASN A 162 4.43 12.27 -9.03
CA ASN A 162 4.84 13.42 -8.24
C ASN A 162 4.36 13.25 -6.79
N GLY A 163 5.00 12.32 -6.07
CA GLY A 163 4.68 12.02 -4.68
C GLY A 163 5.05 13.16 -3.74
N TYR A 164 4.38 13.23 -2.59
CA TYR A 164 4.67 14.19 -1.54
C TYR A 164 6.16 14.15 -1.11
N PHE A 165 6.71 12.95 -0.93
CA PHE A 165 8.12 12.70 -0.60
C PHE A 165 9.07 12.58 -1.80
N GLY A 166 8.63 13.00 -2.98
CA GLY A 166 9.46 12.99 -4.18
C GLY A 166 9.08 11.94 -5.22
N LYS A 167 10.01 11.68 -6.13
CA LYS A 167 9.75 10.97 -7.40
C LYS A 167 9.45 9.49 -7.18
N ASP A 168 8.30 9.02 -7.69
CA ASP A 168 7.83 7.63 -7.53
C ASP A 168 7.74 7.17 -6.04
N GLN A 169 7.62 8.11 -5.09
CA GLN A 169 7.34 7.77 -3.70
C GLN A 169 5.83 7.62 -3.49
N PHE A 170 5.39 6.39 -3.21
CA PHE A 170 3.99 6.04 -2.96
C PHE A 170 3.81 5.83 -1.46
N ASN A 171 3.52 6.90 -0.73
CA ASN A 171 3.38 6.83 0.72
C ASN A 171 1.98 6.42 1.18
N ALA A 172 0.97 7.09 0.65
CA ALA A 172 -0.42 6.70 0.78
C ALA A 172 -0.80 5.57 -0.19
N ASP A 173 -1.78 4.74 0.20
CA ASP A 173 -2.38 3.76 -0.70
C ASP A 173 -3.08 4.46 -1.88
N GLN A 174 -3.65 5.64 -1.62
CA GLN A 174 -4.11 6.57 -2.64
C GLN A 174 -3.69 8.00 -2.31
N GLU A 175 -3.15 8.69 -3.30
CA GLU A 175 -2.77 10.09 -3.24
C GLU A 175 -3.29 10.78 -4.51
N LEU A 176 -3.99 11.90 -4.34
CA LEU A 176 -4.36 12.81 -5.43
C LEU A 176 -3.49 14.06 -5.35
N TYR A 177 -3.12 14.63 -6.49
CA TYR A 177 -2.37 15.89 -6.54
C TYR A 177 -2.92 16.81 -7.62
N TYR A 178 -3.12 18.08 -7.27
CA TYR A 178 -3.42 19.15 -8.20
C TYR A 178 -2.93 20.51 -7.69
N ARG A 179 -2.87 21.48 -8.60
CA ARG A 179 -2.53 22.88 -8.33
C ARG A 179 -3.65 23.80 -8.79
N ALA A 180 -3.98 24.81 -8.00
CA ALA A 180 -4.98 25.84 -8.28
C ALA A 180 -4.46 27.25 -7.98
N SER A 181 -5.10 28.27 -8.55
CA SER A 181 -4.70 29.68 -8.37
C SER A 181 -5.90 30.64 -8.44
N ASP A 182 -5.73 31.85 -7.92
CA ASP A 182 -6.77 32.88 -7.76
C ASP A 182 -6.71 34.01 -8.82
N ASP A 183 -5.85 33.86 -9.84
CA ASP A 183 -5.39 34.94 -10.74
C ASP A 183 -6.47 35.74 -11.49
N ARG A 184 -7.72 35.30 -11.43
CA ARG A 184 -8.87 35.83 -12.16
C ARG A 184 -9.74 36.77 -11.34
N TYR A 185 -9.46 36.95 -10.05
CA TYR A 185 -10.27 37.73 -9.13
C TYR A 185 -10.16 39.24 -9.37
N ASP A 186 -10.95 39.77 -10.32
CA ASP A 186 -10.91 41.16 -10.80
C ASP A 186 -11.88 42.14 -10.10
N ARG A 187 -12.37 41.80 -8.90
CA ARG A 187 -13.31 42.65 -8.13
C ARG A 187 -12.71 44.01 -7.74
N TYR A 188 -11.42 44.05 -7.42
CA TYR A 188 -10.69 45.26 -7.03
C TYR A 188 -9.60 45.61 -8.02
N ASN A 189 -9.21 46.89 -8.04
CA ASN A 189 -8.08 47.36 -8.83
C ASN A 189 -6.76 47.07 -8.11
N TYR A 190 -6.44 45.80 -7.95
CA TYR A 190 -5.20 45.31 -7.35
C TYR A 190 -4.45 44.41 -8.35
N SER A 191 -3.12 44.45 -8.26
CA SER A 191 -2.21 43.59 -9.02
C SER A 191 -1.17 43.07 -8.02
N PRO A 192 -1.15 41.75 -7.72
CA PRO A 192 -0.23 41.17 -6.73
C PRO A 192 1.20 41.04 -7.27
N ASP A 193 1.36 41.07 -8.58
CA ASP A 193 2.63 40.87 -9.29
C ASP A 193 2.99 42.14 -10.07
N THR A 194 4.16 42.72 -9.74
CA THR A 194 4.69 43.91 -10.42
C THR A 194 5.28 43.61 -11.80
N THR A 195 5.58 42.34 -12.09
CA THR A 195 6.09 41.86 -13.38
C THR A 195 4.98 41.47 -14.36
N ASP A 196 3.78 41.16 -13.86
CA ASP A 196 2.56 40.90 -14.63
C ASP A 196 1.35 41.63 -14.04
N LEU A 197 1.14 42.89 -14.47
CA LEU A 197 0.02 43.72 -14.01
C LEU A 197 -1.36 43.19 -14.42
N ALA A 198 -1.43 42.21 -15.33
CA ALA A 198 -2.69 41.58 -15.72
C ALA A 198 -3.15 40.52 -14.72
N ARG A 199 -2.23 40.00 -13.87
CA ARG A 199 -2.54 39.10 -12.76
C ARG A 199 -3.45 39.81 -11.75
N ARG A 200 -4.50 39.12 -11.30
CA ARG A 200 -5.49 39.60 -10.32
C ARG A 200 -5.52 38.65 -9.11
N GLY A 201 -6.45 38.87 -8.17
CA GLY A 201 -6.43 38.17 -6.87
C GLY A 201 -5.30 38.62 -5.97
N LEU A 202 -5.06 37.84 -4.92
CA LEU A 202 -3.94 37.93 -4.00
C LEU A 202 -2.64 37.40 -4.62
N GLY A 203 -2.71 36.61 -5.70
CA GLY A 203 -1.53 36.01 -6.36
C GLY A 203 -1.12 34.70 -5.71
N ILE A 204 -2.11 33.97 -5.21
CA ILE A 204 -1.95 32.72 -4.48
C ILE A 204 -1.84 31.55 -5.45
N MET A 205 -0.88 30.69 -5.18
CA MET A 205 -0.78 29.34 -5.75
C MET A 205 -1.06 28.33 -4.65
N MET A 206 -2.00 27.41 -4.88
CA MET A 206 -2.39 26.41 -3.91
C MET A 206 -2.14 25.01 -4.47
N ASP A 207 -1.25 24.28 -3.83
CA ASP A 207 -1.05 22.85 -4.07
C ASP A 207 -1.94 22.07 -3.11
N VAL A 208 -2.64 21.05 -3.60
CA VAL A 208 -3.53 20.24 -2.77
C VAL A 208 -3.23 18.77 -2.97
N ARG A 209 -3.12 18.05 -1.85
CA ARG A 209 -3.02 16.60 -1.80
C ARG A 209 -4.14 16.01 -0.95
N ALA A 210 -4.77 14.95 -1.45
CA ALA A 210 -5.73 14.15 -0.69
C ALA A 210 -5.17 12.74 -0.54
N MET A 211 -5.08 12.23 0.69
CA MET A 211 -4.37 11.00 1.03
C MET A 211 -5.20 10.06 1.91
N GLU A 212 -5.16 8.77 1.57
CA GLU A 212 -5.83 7.69 2.32
C GLU A 212 -4.94 6.44 2.43
N TRP A 213 -5.08 5.75 3.55
CA TRP A 213 -4.42 4.47 3.83
C TRP A 213 -5.43 3.42 4.27
N SER A 214 -5.19 2.18 3.85
CA SER A 214 -5.94 0.99 4.22
C SER A 214 -5.56 0.43 5.60
N GLN A 215 -4.48 0.97 6.20
CA GLN A 215 -4.03 0.69 7.56
C GLN A 215 -5.16 0.96 8.57
N ILE A 216 -5.45 -0.02 9.43
CA ILE A 216 -6.64 -0.02 10.30
C ILE A 216 -6.66 1.13 11.32
N LEU A 217 -5.49 1.69 11.65
CA LEU A 217 -5.37 2.84 12.55
C LEU A 217 -5.94 4.13 11.97
N VAL A 218 -6.01 4.25 10.64
CA VAL A 218 -6.38 5.49 9.92
C VAL A 218 -7.26 5.22 8.70
N ASN A 219 -7.87 4.04 8.60
CA ASN A 219 -8.71 3.67 7.45
C ASN A 219 -10.09 4.34 7.45
N ASP A 220 -10.40 5.10 8.49
CA ASP A 220 -11.60 5.93 8.65
C ASP A 220 -11.28 7.44 8.57
N VAL A 221 -10.10 7.79 8.05
CA VAL A 221 -9.58 9.17 7.97
C VAL A 221 -9.25 9.52 6.52
N LEU A 222 -9.61 10.74 6.09
CA LEU A 222 -9.12 11.37 4.87
C LEU A 222 -8.28 12.58 5.26
N PHE A 223 -7.04 12.61 4.78
CA PHE A 223 -6.12 13.73 4.98
C PHE A 223 -6.14 14.64 3.76
N ILE A 224 -6.28 15.95 3.97
CA ILE A 224 -6.27 16.96 2.92
C ILE A 224 -5.21 18.01 3.28
N LEU A 225 -4.14 18.05 2.50
CA LEU A 225 -3.01 18.95 2.70
C LEU A 225 -3.08 20.05 1.66
N HIS A 226 -2.93 21.29 2.11
CA HIS A 226 -2.86 22.48 1.28
C HIS A 226 -1.51 23.15 1.50
N SER A 227 -0.84 23.54 0.42
CA SER A 227 0.31 24.44 0.47
C SER A 227 -0.06 25.74 -0.23
N VAL A 228 -0.15 26.82 0.53
CA VAL A 228 -0.59 28.15 0.10
C VAL A 228 0.62 29.05 -0.07
N LYS A 229 0.98 29.31 -1.33
CA LYS A 229 2.14 30.13 -1.70
C LYS A 229 1.73 31.51 -2.18
N ASN A 230 2.41 32.55 -1.69
CA ASN A 230 2.37 33.86 -2.31
C ASN A 230 3.34 33.89 -3.51
N ASP A 231 2.82 33.56 -4.69
CA ASP A 231 3.59 33.59 -5.94
C ASP A 231 3.67 35.00 -6.55
N GLY A 232 3.17 36.03 -5.86
CA GLY A 232 3.27 37.44 -6.24
C GLY A 232 4.63 38.06 -5.95
N THR A 233 4.74 39.38 -6.14
CA THR A 233 5.95 40.16 -5.78
C THR A 233 5.71 41.10 -4.61
N LYS A 234 4.57 40.98 -3.93
CA LYS A 234 4.14 41.87 -2.85
C LYS A 234 3.82 41.03 -1.63
N ASP A 235 4.34 41.42 -0.48
CA ASP A 235 4.02 40.78 0.78
C ASP A 235 2.56 41.02 1.15
N ILE A 236 1.92 40.00 1.69
CA ILE A 236 0.59 40.08 2.29
C ILE A 236 0.82 40.12 3.80
N LYS A 237 0.75 41.31 4.38
CA LYS A 237 1.06 41.50 5.81
C LYS A 237 0.09 40.78 6.74
N LYS A 238 -1.13 40.55 6.28
CA LYS A 238 -2.18 39.83 7.00
C LYS A 238 -2.93 38.94 6.04
N ALA A 239 -2.61 37.67 6.11
CA ALA A 239 -3.36 36.59 5.49
C ALA A 239 -4.17 35.85 6.57
N GLY A 240 -5.15 35.08 6.15
CA GLY A 240 -5.93 34.21 7.06
C GLY A 240 -6.59 33.09 6.27
N VAL A 241 -6.82 31.95 6.93
CA VAL A 241 -7.50 30.80 6.32
C VAL A 241 -8.75 30.40 7.11
N THR A 242 -9.76 29.90 6.40
CA THR A 242 -11.00 29.40 6.98
C THR A 242 -11.41 28.10 6.32
N LEU A 243 -11.69 27.07 7.11
CA LEU A 243 -12.32 25.85 6.66
C LEU A 243 -13.84 26.01 6.70
N TRP A 244 -14.49 25.79 5.57
CA TRP A 244 -15.94 25.71 5.46
C TRP A 244 -16.38 24.25 5.44
N LEU A 245 -17.25 23.90 6.38
CA LEU A 245 -17.81 22.57 6.55
C LEU A 245 -19.34 22.65 6.46
N ALA A 246 -19.94 21.84 5.60
CA ALA A 246 -21.40 21.71 5.52
C ALA A 246 -21.85 20.35 6.02
N ASP A 247 -22.77 20.32 6.98
CA ASP A 247 -23.32 19.10 7.55
C ASP A 247 -24.18 18.31 6.54
N LEU A 248 -24.23 16.99 6.75
CA LEU A 248 -25.10 16.07 6.04
C LEU A 248 -25.25 14.76 6.82
N VAL A 249 -25.25 14.83 8.15
CA VAL A 249 -25.28 13.63 8.99
C VAL A 249 -26.66 12.98 8.83
N GLY A 250 -26.71 11.64 8.77
CA GLY A 250 -27.94 10.93 8.44
C GLY A 250 -28.34 10.99 6.94
N GLY A 251 -27.66 11.81 6.15
CA GLY A 251 -27.77 11.87 4.70
C GLY A 251 -28.92 12.73 4.17
N ASP A 252 -29.05 12.78 2.84
CA ASP A 252 -30.08 13.61 2.20
C ASP A 252 -31.50 13.29 2.69
N GLY A 253 -32.23 14.35 3.03
CA GLY A 253 -33.61 14.28 3.54
C GLY A 253 -33.71 14.11 5.05
N ASP A 254 -32.58 14.04 5.74
CA ASP A 254 -32.49 13.80 7.18
C ASP A 254 -31.69 14.88 7.94
N SER A 255 -30.86 15.67 7.25
CA SER A 255 -30.05 16.75 7.85
C SER A 255 -30.82 17.88 8.57
N GLY A 256 -32.15 17.81 8.63
CA GLY A 256 -33.01 18.81 9.26
C GLY A 256 -32.94 18.83 10.80
N ASP A 257 -32.32 17.84 11.42
CA ASP A 257 -32.05 17.79 12.86
C ASP A 257 -30.58 17.54 13.21
N ASP A 258 -29.67 17.72 12.26
CA ASP A 258 -28.23 17.77 12.49
C ASP A 258 -27.87 18.79 13.58
N LEU A 259 -26.75 18.53 14.26
CA LEU A 259 -26.26 19.32 15.38
C LEU A 259 -24.74 19.51 15.25
N PRO A 260 -24.26 20.35 14.30
CA PRO A 260 -22.85 20.65 14.22
C PRO A 260 -22.45 21.65 15.31
N TYR A 261 -21.30 21.43 15.92
CA TYR A 261 -20.73 22.31 16.95
C TYR A 261 -19.22 22.13 17.03
N PHE A 262 -18.55 23.06 17.69
CA PHE A 262 -17.10 23.01 17.85
C PHE A 262 -16.73 22.74 19.32
N ASP A 263 -15.82 21.80 19.53
CA ASP A 263 -15.25 21.43 20.81
C ASP A 263 -13.85 22.03 20.94
N LEU A 264 -13.75 23.14 21.66
CA LEU A 264 -12.50 23.87 21.87
C LEU A 264 -11.45 23.06 22.63
N LEU A 265 -11.84 22.11 23.48
CA LEU A 265 -10.87 21.38 24.30
C LEU A 265 -10.08 20.38 23.45
N ASN A 266 -10.79 19.62 22.60
CA ASN A 266 -10.18 18.59 21.78
C ASN A 266 -9.77 19.07 20.37
N ASP A 267 -10.06 20.33 20.06
CA ASP A 267 -9.96 20.93 18.72
C ASP A 267 -10.71 20.10 17.66
N ILE A 268 -12.03 19.99 17.83
CA ILE A 268 -12.89 19.19 16.94
C ILE A 268 -14.12 19.96 16.49
N ALA A 269 -14.26 20.11 15.18
CA ALA A 269 -15.53 20.40 14.54
C ALA A 269 -16.37 19.12 14.45
N TRP A 270 -17.35 18.99 15.34
CA TRP A 270 -18.26 17.86 15.39
C TRP A 270 -19.40 18.03 14.39
N MET A 271 -19.65 16.98 13.61
CA MET A 271 -20.87 16.79 12.83
C MET A 271 -21.62 15.61 13.45
N THR A 272 -22.80 15.88 14.01
CA THR A 272 -23.59 14.87 14.70
C THR A 272 -25.05 14.95 14.33
N ASP A 273 -25.74 13.83 14.39
CA ASP A 273 -27.19 13.75 14.26
C ASP A 273 -27.84 13.68 15.66
N LYS A 274 -28.92 14.42 15.85
CA LYS A 274 -29.55 14.65 17.16
C LYS A 274 -30.44 13.51 17.59
N ASP A 275 -31.26 12.96 16.70
CA ASP A 275 -32.17 11.87 17.05
C ASP A 275 -31.53 10.48 16.86
N GLY A 276 -30.42 10.43 16.12
CA GLY A 276 -29.63 9.23 15.88
C GLY A 276 -30.18 8.37 14.74
N ILE A 277 -31.10 8.86 13.92
CA ILE A 277 -31.87 8.10 12.92
C ILE A 277 -31.63 8.66 11.53
N GLY A 278 -30.77 7.99 10.76
CA GLY A 278 -30.48 8.35 9.38
C GLY A 278 -31.61 8.06 8.39
N ASN A 279 -31.42 8.53 7.15
CA ASN A 279 -32.28 8.19 6.02
C ASN A 279 -32.25 6.67 5.68
N SER A 280 -32.96 6.27 4.62
CA SER A 280 -33.11 4.86 4.24
C SER A 280 -31.81 4.10 3.87
N ALA A 281 -30.69 4.79 3.67
CA ALA A 281 -29.38 4.17 3.49
C ALA A 281 -28.82 3.61 4.81
N PHE A 282 -29.18 4.23 5.93
CA PHE A 282 -28.77 3.79 7.27
C PHE A 282 -29.59 2.56 7.71
N PRO A 283 -28.95 1.55 8.35
CA PRO A 283 -29.67 0.38 8.84
C PRO A 283 -30.71 0.75 9.91
N ALA A 284 -31.97 0.36 9.70
CA ALA A 284 -33.05 0.63 10.64
C ALA A 284 -32.72 0.15 12.07
N GLY A 285 -32.82 1.07 13.04
CA GLY A 285 -32.55 0.78 14.46
C GLY A 285 -31.07 0.77 14.86
N LYS A 286 -30.15 1.08 13.94
CA LYS A 286 -28.78 1.45 14.29
C LYS A 286 -28.67 2.97 14.39
N LYS A 287 -27.88 3.43 15.36
CA LYS A 287 -27.58 4.85 15.52
C LYS A 287 -26.67 5.32 14.37
N VAL A 288 -26.92 6.52 13.87
CA VAL A 288 -25.99 7.21 12.96
C VAL A 288 -24.66 7.47 13.68
N GLY A 289 -23.56 7.32 12.95
CA GLY A 289 -22.21 7.66 13.46
C GLY A 289 -22.01 9.16 13.61
N VAL A 290 -20.75 9.58 13.69
CA VAL A 290 -20.36 10.99 13.75
C VAL A 290 -19.18 11.25 12.82
N ALA A 291 -19.01 12.51 12.43
CA ALA A 291 -17.76 12.97 11.82
C ALA A 291 -17.09 14.01 12.73
N ALA A 292 -15.77 13.92 12.80
CA ALA A 292 -14.89 14.85 13.49
C ALA A 292 -13.95 15.45 12.44
N ILE A 293 -13.91 16.76 12.34
CA ILE A 293 -12.98 17.47 11.47
C ILE A 293 -12.03 18.27 12.37
N SER A 294 -10.74 18.17 12.11
CA SER A 294 -9.70 18.83 12.90
C SER A 294 -8.60 19.33 11.98
N TYR A 295 -8.04 20.48 12.31
CA TYR A 295 -6.75 20.89 11.75
C TYR A 295 -5.69 20.02 12.39
N LEU A 296 -4.81 19.45 11.56
CA LEU A 296 -3.57 18.84 12.04
C LEU A 296 -2.41 19.84 11.94
N GLU A 297 -2.52 20.78 10.99
CA GLU A 297 -1.58 21.89 10.79
C GLU A 297 -2.38 23.15 10.46
N THR A 298 -2.11 24.24 11.18
CA THR A 298 -2.52 25.61 10.80
C THR A 298 -1.30 26.40 10.29
N PRO A 299 -1.49 27.54 9.61
CA PRO A 299 -0.35 28.36 9.16
C PRO A 299 0.59 28.76 10.30
N GLY A 300 1.89 28.86 10.00
CA GLY A 300 2.92 29.17 10.98
C GLY A 300 3.10 30.67 11.26
N ASN A 301 3.51 31.06 12.47
CA ASN A 301 3.86 32.45 12.82
C ASN A 301 5.09 32.68 13.71
N ALA A 302 6.19 32.03 13.34
CA ALA A 302 7.61 32.32 13.57
C ALA A 302 8.12 33.66 14.16
N ILE A 303 7.41 34.79 13.98
CA ILE A 303 7.94 36.13 14.24
C ILE A 303 7.24 36.90 15.35
N ASP A 304 6.22 36.31 16.01
CA ASP A 304 5.45 36.96 17.06
C ASP A 304 5.98 36.72 18.49
N ASN A 305 6.99 35.84 18.64
CA ASN A 305 7.57 35.38 19.92
C ASN A 305 6.56 34.67 20.84
N ILE A 306 5.47 34.16 20.28
CA ILE A 306 4.46 33.38 20.97
C ILE A 306 4.67 31.92 20.58
N ASP A 307 4.60 31.02 21.55
CA ASP A 307 4.50 29.57 21.31
C ASP A 307 3.01 29.26 21.10
N ASN A 308 2.54 29.34 19.84
CA ASN A 308 1.12 29.44 19.54
C ASN A 308 0.36 28.11 19.68
N ASP A 309 1.02 26.97 19.49
CA ASP A 309 0.44 25.64 19.68
C ASP A 309 0.87 24.95 20.98
N GLY A 310 1.80 25.56 21.74
CA GLY A 310 2.15 25.14 23.08
C GLY A 310 3.07 23.93 23.11
N ASP A 311 3.87 23.72 22.06
CA ASP A 311 4.81 22.61 21.94
C ASP A 311 6.23 22.96 22.39
N GLY A 312 6.47 24.22 22.77
CA GLY A 312 7.71 24.70 23.36
C GLY A 312 8.03 24.13 24.75
N GLU A 313 8.95 24.77 25.46
CA GLU A 313 9.51 24.22 26.69
C GLU A 313 8.46 23.92 27.80
N LEU A 314 8.51 22.69 28.34
CA LEU A 314 7.69 22.32 29.50
C LEU A 314 7.95 23.26 30.69
N PHE A 315 6.86 23.76 31.27
CA PHE A 315 6.84 24.70 32.40
C PHE A 315 7.27 26.15 32.07
N GLY A 316 7.38 26.50 30.79
CA GLY A 316 7.57 27.90 30.37
C GLY A 316 6.45 28.84 30.84
N PRO A 317 6.70 30.17 30.81
CA PRO A 317 5.74 31.17 31.22
C PRO A 317 4.60 31.24 30.22
N LYS A 318 3.47 31.79 30.67
CA LYS A 318 2.21 31.75 29.90
C LYS A 318 1.69 33.14 29.66
N ILE A 319 1.11 33.35 28.50
CA ILE A 319 0.44 34.61 28.19
C ILE A 319 -0.77 34.80 29.12
N SER A 320 -0.79 35.95 29.78
CA SER A 320 -1.82 36.35 30.74
C SER A 320 -2.68 37.48 30.20
N GLY A 321 -3.86 37.70 30.80
CA GLY A 321 -4.72 38.82 30.43
C GLY A 321 -4.12 40.21 30.71
N VAL A 322 -3.04 40.31 31.48
CA VAL A 322 -2.32 41.57 31.74
C VAL A 322 -1.48 41.98 30.53
N MET A 323 -0.88 41.00 29.85
CA MET A 323 -0.03 41.21 28.67
C MET A 323 -0.84 41.82 27.51
N LEU A 324 -2.14 41.49 27.38
CA LEU A 324 -3.00 42.07 26.34
C LEU A 324 -3.33 43.58 26.51
N ALA A 325 -2.85 44.23 27.57
CA ALA A 325 -3.26 45.59 27.90
C ALA A 325 -2.72 46.62 26.90
N ASN A 326 -3.62 47.35 26.24
CA ASN A 326 -3.35 48.31 25.16
C ASN A 326 -2.93 47.69 23.82
N GLU A 327 -3.08 46.38 23.68
CA GLU A 327 -2.88 45.70 22.40
C GLU A 327 -4.05 45.96 21.43
N ILE A 328 -3.77 45.96 20.13
CA ILE A 328 -4.79 46.00 19.08
C ILE A 328 -4.70 44.67 18.31
N PRO A 329 -5.55 43.68 18.61
CA PRO A 329 -5.48 42.37 17.99
C PRO A 329 -5.51 42.41 16.46
N GLY A 330 -4.60 41.67 15.84
CA GLY A 330 -4.52 41.46 14.40
C GLY A 330 -4.14 42.71 13.61
N ASP A 331 -3.39 43.64 14.21
CA ASP A 331 -2.93 44.88 13.59
C ASP A 331 -1.54 44.77 12.89
N GLY A 332 -0.82 43.68 13.17
CA GLY A 332 0.49 43.27 12.67
C GLY A 332 1.65 43.90 13.44
N ASN A 333 1.41 44.50 14.61
CA ASN A 333 2.41 45.24 15.37
C ASN A 333 2.31 44.91 16.86
N ASP A 334 3.44 44.98 17.55
CA ASP A 334 3.49 45.04 19.01
C ASP A 334 3.05 46.45 19.46
N ASN A 335 1.82 46.60 19.97
CA ASN A 335 1.23 47.91 20.27
C ASN A 335 1.55 48.38 21.70
N ASN A 336 1.74 47.44 22.62
CA ASN A 336 2.05 47.68 24.03
C ASN A 336 3.57 47.65 24.32
N ASN A 337 4.41 47.26 23.35
CA ASN A 337 5.86 47.09 23.42
C ASN A 337 6.30 46.01 24.43
N ASN A 338 5.56 44.90 24.51
CA ASN A 338 5.89 43.75 25.36
C ASN A 338 6.65 42.63 24.62
N ASN A 339 7.08 42.87 23.39
CA ASN A 339 7.74 41.93 22.48
C ASN A 339 6.86 40.79 21.95
N LEU A 340 5.57 40.75 22.29
CA LEU A 340 4.59 39.87 21.68
C LEU A 340 3.91 40.63 20.53
N ILE A 341 3.61 39.96 19.43
CA ILE A 341 2.96 40.60 18.28
C ILE A 341 1.54 40.06 18.14
N ASP A 342 0.57 40.99 18.05
CA ASP A 342 -0.84 40.68 17.78
C ASP A 342 -1.49 39.73 18.79
N GLU A 343 -1.01 39.69 20.03
CA GLU A 343 -1.58 38.78 21.03
C GLU A 343 -3.03 39.15 21.38
N ASP A 344 -3.88 38.13 21.54
CA ASP A 344 -5.30 38.36 21.81
C ASP A 344 -5.88 37.42 22.87
N SER A 345 -7.18 37.57 23.13
CA SER A 345 -7.92 36.72 24.07
C SER A 345 -7.81 35.20 23.82
N THR A 346 -7.51 34.77 22.60
CA THR A 346 -7.26 33.36 22.23
C THR A 346 -5.94 32.85 22.77
N HIS A 347 -4.99 33.75 23.05
CA HIS A 347 -3.68 33.45 23.63
C HIS A 347 -3.70 33.39 25.17
N ILE A 348 -4.82 33.70 25.82
CA ILE A 348 -4.87 33.55 27.29
C ILE A 348 -4.98 32.08 27.64
N ALA A 349 -4.05 31.57 28.46
CA ALA A 349 -4.08 30.18 28.93
C ALA A 349 -5.36 29.79 29.70
N PHE A 350 -5.95 28.62 29.39
CA PHE A 350 -7.08 28.05 30.15
C PHE A 350 -7.08 26.51 30.23
N GLY A 351 -7.54 25.92 31.36
CA GLY A 351 -7.71 24.47 31.53
C GLY A 351 -6.76 23.81 32.55
N THR A 352 -7.06 22.58 33.00
CA THR A 352 -6.24 21.81 33.99
C THR A 352 -6.22 20.28 33.75
N GLY A 353 -6.63 19.80 32.57
CA GLY A 353 -6.77 18.36 32.26
C GLY A 353 -6.15 17.96 30.92
N LEU A 354 -5.97 16.65 30.71
CA LEU A 354 -5.47 16.06 29.45
C LEU A 354 -6.48 16.32 28.31
N GLY A 355 -6.04 17.08 27.30
CA GLY A 355 -6.85 17.51 26.13
C GLY A 355 -7.41 18.92 26.24
N ALA A 356 -6.61 19.90 26.67
CA ALA A 356 -6.89 21.34 26.62
C ALA A 356 -5.58 22.08 26.29
N GLN A 357 -5.63 23.18 25.52
CA GLN A 357 -4.52 24.13 25.32
C GLN A 357 -4.05 24.65 26.69
N LEU A 358 -2.92 24.16 27.23
CA LEU A 358 -2.44 24.58 28.54
C LEU A 358 -1.55 25.83 28.46
N GLY A 359 -2.08 26.86 27.80
CA GLY A 359 -1.45 28.16 27.58
C GLY A 359 -0.55 28.21 26.37
N VAL A 360 -0.68 29.27 25.58
CA VAL A 360 0.40 29.69 24.69
C VAL A 360 1.49 30.31 25.55
N GLY A 361 2.70 29.85 25.32
CA GLY A 361 3.88 30.36 25.97
C GLY A 361 4.37 31.63 25.29
N PHE A 362 5.46 32.17 25.84
CA PHE A 362 6.29 33.10 25.11
C PHE A 362 7.74 32.84 25.50
N LYS A 363 8.64 33.25 24.61
CA LYS A 363 10.08 33.11 24.77
C LYS A 363 10.60 33.90 25.97
N ASP A 364 11.05 33.22 27.02
CA ASP A 364 11.50 33.86 28.27
C ASP A 364 13.02 33.80 28.50
N ARG A 365 13.69 33.00 27.68
CA ARG A 365 15.13 32.74 27.65
C ARG A 365 15.65 31.97 28.86
N ILE A 366 14.80 31.25 29.58
CA ILE A 366 15.11 30.48 30.79
C ILE A 366 14.92 28.98 30.52
N ASP A 367 15.76 28.14 31.12
CA ASP A 367 15.63 26.67 31.15
C ASP A 367 14.66 26.26 32.27
N ASN A 368 13.38 26.22 31.94
CA ASN A 368 12.29 25.96 32.88
C ASN A 368 12.22 24.48 33.32
N ASN A 369 12.71 23.55 32.50
CA ASN A 369 12.62 22.11 32.75
C ASN A 369 13.92 21.46 33.30
N ASP A 370 15.00 22.24 33.44
CA ASP A 370 16.35 21.84 33.91
C ASP A 370 17.13 20.90 32.96
N ASN A 371 16.81 20.82 31.67
CA ASN A 371 17.54 20.02 30.67
C ASN A 371 18.62 20.80 29.90
N GLY A 372 18.70 22.11 30.11
CA GLY A 372 19.58 23.03 29.39
C GLY A 372 21.07 22.75 29.52
N GLU A 373 21.82 23.38 28.62
CA GLU A 373 23.27 23.31 28.51
C GLU A 373 23.99 23.35 29.89
N ALA A 374 25.00 22.49 30.06
CA ALA A 374 25.73 22.42 31.32
C ALA A 374 26.65 23.63 31.52
N SER A 375 26.62 24.21 32.72
CA SER A 375 27.48 25.34 33.14
C SER A 375 27.10 26.71 32.56
N SER A 376 25.96 26.80 31.89
CA SER A 376 25.34 28.07 31.51
C SER A 376 25.02 28.91 32.76
N PRO A 377 24.98 30.24 32.64
CA PRO A 377 24.72 31.11 33.77
C PRO A 377 23.31 30.86 34.33
N ILE A 378 23.17 31.08 35.63
CA ILE A 378 21.91 30.89 36.33
C ILE A 378 21.25 32.21 36.69
N VAL A 379 19.92 32.24 36.72
CA VAL A 379 19.15 33.35 37.26
C VAL A 379 19.49 33.50 38.74
N THR A 380 19.88 34.72 39.12
CA THR A 380 20.28 35.03 40.51
C THR A 380 19.32 36.01 41.17
N GLN A 381 19.37 36.13 42.50
CA GLN A 381 18.59 37.14 43.22
C GLN A 381 18.85 38.58 42.73
N LEU A 382 20.03 38.86 42.15
CA LEU A 382 20.36 40.18 41.59
C LEU A 382 19.67 40.43 40.24
N MET A 383 19.36 39.38 39.47
CA MET A 383 18.70 39.49 38.17
C MET A 383 17.28 40.01 38.33
N LEU A 384 16.57 39.58 39.37
CA LEU A 384 15.24 40.09 39.78
C LEU A 384 15.18 41.60 40.16
N SER A 385 16.29 42.33 40.09
CA SER A 385 16.34 43.73 40.53
C SER A 385 15.92 44.68 39.42
N ASN A 386 14.82 45.41 39.65
CA ASN A 386 14.13 46.26 38.66
C ASN A 386 13.41 45.46 37.58
N GLU A 387 12.98 44.23 37.92
CA GLU A 387 12.09 43.43 37.07
C GLU A 387 10.61 43.68 37.43
N THR A 388 9.73 43.64 36.43
CA THR A 388 8.27 43.73 36.60
C THR A 388 7.64 42.42 36.15
N ALA A 389 7.13 41.64 37.10
CA ALA A 389 6.49 40.38 36.79
C ALA A 389 5.21 40.53 35.93
N GLU A 390 4.95 39.53 35.09
CA GLU A 390 3.81 39.33 34.20
C GLU A 390 3.67 40.38 33.08
N ASP A 391 4.78 40.89 32.55
CA ASP A 391 4.78 41.88 31.46
C ASP A 391 5.52 41.48 30.17
N ALA A 392 6.14 40.28 30.12
CA ALA A 392 6.91 39.76 28.98
C ALA A 392 8.09 40.65 28.52
N ILE A 393 8.58 41.55 29.37
CA ILE A 393 9.67 42.47 29.04
C ILE A 393 10.91 42.17 29.90
N ASP A 394 12.10 42.14 29.28
CA ASP A 394 13.37 42.22 30.02
C ASP A 394 13.57 43.67 30.55
N ASN A 395 12.95 43.98 31.69
CA ASN A 395 12.89 45.35 32.24
C ASN A 395 14.28 45.87 32.64
N ASN A 396 15.17 44.95 33.00
CA ASN A 396 16.47 45.27 33.57
C ASN A 396 17.64 44.99 32.61
N ASN A 397 17.32 44.53 31.39
CA ASN A 397 18.21 44.24 30.27
C ASN A 397 19.32 43.25 30.63
N ASN A 398 18.99 42.18 31.38
CA ASN A 398 19.95 41.15 31.82
C ASN A 398 19.92 39.87 30.97
N GLY A 399 18.97 39.73 30.04
CA GLY A 399 18.87 38.61 29.11
C GLY A 399 17.85 37.54 29.48
N ALA A 400 17.34 37.54 30.71
CA ALA A 400 16.11 36.82 31.07
C ALA A 400 14.92 37.76 30.87
N ILE A 401 13.76 37.20 30.54
CA ILE A 401 12.53 37.95 30.32
C ILE A 401 11.52 37.50 31.38
N ASP A 402 10.89 38.45 32.06
CA ASP A 402 9.83 38.20 33.04
C ASP A 402 10.24 37.27 34.20
N GLU A 403 11.52 37.27 34.60
CA GLU A 403 12.01 36.35 35.63
C GLU A 403 11.47 36.67 37.03
N ASP A 404 11.12 35.62 37.79
CA ASP A 404 10.61 35.72 39.15
C ASP A 404 11.37 34.85 40.19
N ASN A 405 10.86 34.77 41.43
CA ASN A 405 11.49 33.96 42.47
C ASN A 405 11.50 32.44 42.17
N THR A 406 10.65 31.94 41.26
CA THR A 406 10.64 30.54 40.81
C THR A 406 11.85 30.21 39.95
N ASP A 407 12.42 31.20 39.29
CA ASP A 407 13.44 30.99 38.26
C ASP A 407 14.84 31.05 38.86
N ILE A 408 14.98 31.48 40.11
CA ILE A 408 16.27 31.51 40.82
C ILE A 408 16.93 30.13 40.78
N GLY A 409 18.11 30.08 40.16
CA GLY A 409 18.90 28.86 40.00
C GLY A 409 18.67 28.10 38.70
N LYS A 410 17.65 28.49 37.91
CA LYS A 410 17.45 28.04 36.53
C LYS A 410 18.51 28.64 35.61
N LYS A 411 18.86 27.93 34.54
CA LYS A 411 19.82 28.44 33.54
C LYS A 411 19.12 29.41 32.61
N TYR A 412 19.85 30.29 31.94
CA TYR A 412 19.27 31.18 30.93
C TYR A 412 20.23 31.40 29.77
N LYS A 413 19.66 31.80 28.63
CA LYS A 413 20.32 31.86 27.32
C LYS A 413 21.25 33.06 27.22
N ASP A 414 22.57 32.82 27.21
CA ASP A 414 23.58 33.88 27.25
C ASP A 414 24.30 34.13 25.93
N GLY A 415 24.04 33.29 24.93
CA GLY A 415 24.63 33.35 23.59
C GLY A 415 26.00 32.69 23.50
N ILE A 416 26.44 31.93 24.52
CA ILE A 416 27.81 31.43 24.67
C ILE A 416 27.79 29.90 24.86
N ASP A 417 28.72 29.21 24.20
CA ASP A 417 28.97 27.78 24.42
C ASP A 417 29.72 27.56 25.74
N ASN A 418 29.00 27.09 26.76
CA ASN A 418 29.45 26.86 28.12
C ASN A 418 30.00 25.45 28.36
N ASN A 419 29.77 24.48 27.46
CA ASN A 419 30.24 23.10 27.61
C ASN A 419 31.32 22.65 26.60
N SER A 420 31.69 23.54 25.67
CA SER A 420 32.74 23.39 24.65
C SER A 420 32.41 22.41 23.50
N ASN A 421 31.14 22.18 23.21
CA ASN A 421 30.66 21.39 22.06
C ASN A 421 30.09 22.25 20.92
N GLY A 422 30.01 23.57 21.09
CA GLY A 422 29.46 24.51 20.12
C GLY A 422 30.09 24.42 18.75
N GLU A 423 29.40 24.97 17.76
CA GLU A 423 29.74 24.97 16.34
C GLU A 423 31.25 25.20 16.07
N ILE A 424 31.82 24.44 15.12
CA ILE A 424 33.23 24.58 14.75
C ILE A 424 33.46 25.91 14.06
N SER A 425 34.55 26.61 14.40
CA SER A 425 34.93 27.91 13.80
C SER A 425 34.09 29.11 14.23
N SER A 426 33.12 28.94 15.14
CA SER A 426 32.39 30.08 15.66
C SER A 426 33.29 31.06 16.40
N PRO A 427 32.97 32.36 16.32
CA PRO A 427 33.81 33.38 16.92
C PRO A 427 33.88 33.18 18.43
N VAL A 428 35.01 33.58 19.02
CA VAL A 428 35.27 33.38 20.45
C VAL A 428 35.27 34.69 21.22
N ILE A 429 34.84 34.63 22.48
CA ILE A 429 34.86 35.78 23.39
C ILE A 429 36.31 36.26 23.58
N THR A 430 36.52 37.56 23.39
CA THR A 430 37.84 38.20 23.56
C THR A 430 37.89 39.08 24.81
N GLN A 431 39.10 39.37 25.29
CA GLN A 431 39.28 40.31 26.41
C GLN A 431 38.66 41.69 26.12
N ALA A 432 38.66 42.14 24.85
CA ALA A 432 38.05 43.42 24.48
C ALA A 432 36.52 43.39 24.60
N MET A 433 35.88 42.25 24.33
CA MET A 433 34.45 42.06 24.53
C MET A 433 34.11 42.11 26.02
N ILE A 434 34.86 41.41 26.86
CA ILE A 434 34.71 41.42 28.33
C ILE A 434 34.87 42.84 28.89
N ASP A 435 35.91 43.58 28.48
CA ASP A 435 36.16 44.96 28.92
C ASP A 435 35.04 45.93 28.49
N THR A 436 34.35 45.62 27.39
CA THR A 436 33.20 46.39 26.89
C THR A 436 31.95 46.02 27.66
N ALA A 437 31.65 44.73 27.80
CA ALA A 437 30.50 44.21 28.53
C ALA A 437 30.50 44.67 30.00
N ALA A 438 31.67 44.70 30.65
CA ALA A 438 31.81 45.18 32.03
C ALA A 438 31.34 46.65 32.24
N LYS A 439 31.28 47.47 31.19
CA LYS A 439 30.75 48.85 31.25
C LYS A 439 29.24 48.92 31.05
N HIS A 440 28.64 47.83 30.59
CA HIS A 440 27.24 47.71 30.19
C HIS A 440 26.56 46.54 30.92
N GLY A 441 26.85 46.37 32.22
CA GLY A 441 26.16 45.36 33.04
C GLY A 441 26.44 43.91 32.65
N LYS A 442 27.60 43.62 32.05
CA LYS A 442 27.98 42.32 31.45
C LYS A 442 27.22 41.94 30.17
N VAL A 443 26.60 42.91 29.49
CA VAL A 443 25.98 42.70 28.18
C VAL A 443 26.90 43.18 27.06
N PHE A 444 27.08 42.36 26.03
CA PHE A 444 27.82 42.70 24.83
C PHE A 444 26.89 42.72 23.61
N SER A 445 26.82 43.85 22.90
CA SER A 445 25.99 43.98 21.70
C SER A 445 26.75 43.54 20.45
N LEU A 446 26.12 42.69 19.66
CA LEU A 446 26.57 42.21 18.36
C LEU A 446 25.84 42.95 17.21
N PRO A 447 26.32 42.84 15.96
CA PRO A 447 25.59 43.33 14.78
C PRO A 447 24.17 42.75 14.69
N LYS A 448 23.31 43.38 13.87
CA LYS A 448 21.91 42.96 13.61
C LYS A 448 21.03 42.84 14.87
N GLY A 449 21.41 43.46 15.98
CA GLY A 449 20.58 43.48 17.20
C GLY A 449 20.70 42.23 18.08
N LYS A 450 21.72 41.39 17.87
CA LYS A 450 22.04 40.26 18.77
C LYS A 450 22.79 40.74 20.02
N TYR A 451 22.68 40.01 21.13
CA TYR A 451 23.35 40.33 22.39
C TYR A 451 23.89 39.06 23.05
N LEU A 452 25.05 39.19 23.69
CA LEU A 452 25.62 38.20 24.59
C LEU A 452 25.45 38.69 26.03
N TYR A 453 25.06 37.80 26.92
CA TYR A 453 24.74 38.13 28.31
C TYR A 453 25.74 37.46 29.26
N SER A 454 25.76 37.91 30.52
CA SER A 454 26.70 37.44 31.55
C SER A 454 28.20 37.48 31.25
N VAL A 455 28.63 38.04 30.12
CA VAL A 455 30.00 38.01 29.60
C VAL A 455 31.02 38.48 30.63
N ASP A 456 31.90 37.57 31.06
CA ASP A 456 32.97 37.87 31.99
C ASP A 456 34.30 37.12 31.73
N SER A 457 35.25 37.25 32.66
CA SER A 457 36.57 36.62 32.56
C SER A 457 36.56 35.10 32.39
N ILE A 458 35.51 34.39 32.83
CA ILE A 458 35.40 32.94 32.67
C ILE A 458 35.06 32.53 31.23
N ASP A 459 34.54 33.46 30.42
CA ASP A 459 34.07 33.15 29.06
C ASP A 459 35.16 33.34 28.01
N ILE A 460 36.34 33.84 28.39
CA ILE A 460 37.42 34.11 27.45
C ILE A 460 37.79 32.86 26.64
N GLY A 461 37.67 32.96 25.32
CA GLY A 461 37.94 31.85 24.39
C GLY A 461 36.81 30.85 24.22
N LYS A 462 35.68 30.97 24.94
CA LYS A 462 34.44 30.24 24.61
C LYS A 462 33.86 30.76 23.30
N LYS A 463 33.16 29.89 22.57
CA LYS A 463 32.47 30.24 21.33
C LYS A 463 31.15 30.97 21.65
N TYR A 464 30.64 31.76 20.72
CA TYR A 464 29.37 32.45 20.88
C TYR A 464 28.57 32.46 19.58
N ALA A 465 27.24 32.55 19.71
CA ALA A 465 26.32 32.56 18.59
C ALA A 465 26.36 33.90 17.84
N ASP A 466 26.67 33.89 16.55
CA ASP A 466 26.75 35.09 15.70
C ASP A 466 25.69 35.14 14.59
N GLY A 467 24.89 34.07 14.44
CA GLY A 467 23.82 33.96 13.45
C GLY A 467 24.30 33.58 12.07
N ILE A 468 25.46 32.97 11.96
CA ILE A 468 26.07 32.58 10.71
C ILE A 468 26.50 31.13 10.85
N ASP A 469 26.16 30.31 9.87
CA ASP A 469 26.80 29.01 9.68
C ASP A 469 28.29 29.22 9.33
N ASN A 470 29.13 29.19 10.36
CA ASN A 470 30.57 29.45 10.32
C ASN A 470 31.35 28.29 9.71
N ASN A 471 30.79 27.07 9.69
CA ASN A 471 31.46 25.89 9.13
C ASN A 471 30.88 25.39 7.79
N ASN A 472 29.77 25.98 7.33
CA ASN A 472 28.98 25.65 6.13
C ASN A 472 28.42 24.22 6.16
N ASN A 473 27.95 23.74 7.32
CA ASN A 473 27.27 22.43 7.45
C ASN A 473 25.74 22.52 7.34
N GLY A 474 25.19 23.69 7.05
CA GLY A 474 23.75 23.90 6.95
C GLY A 474 23.09 24.26 8.29
N LEU A 475 23.78 24.10 9.42
CA LEU A 475 23.27 24.45 10.74
C LEU A 475 23.87 25.79 11.20
N ILE A 476 23.07 26.62 11.87
CA ILE A 476 23.53 27.92 12.38
C ILE A 476 23.70 27.83 13.89
N ASP A 477 24.88 28.22 14.38
CA ASP A 477 25.19 28.31 15.81
C ASP A 477 24.86 26.99 16.58
N GLU A 478 25.03 25.82 15.96
CA GLU A 478 24.60 24.55 16.56
C GLU A 478 25.37 24.19 17.84
N ASN A 479 24.68 23.60 18.81
CA ASN A 479 25.20 23.30 20.16
C ASN A 479 25.67 24.56 20.93
N ILE A 480 25.03 25.72 20.72
CA ILE A 480 25.20 26.91 21.55
C ILE A 480 23.87 27.19 22.26
N ASP A 481 23.90 27.29 23.59
CA ASP A 481 22.69 27.39 24.44
C ASP A 481 21.67 26.26 24.16
N GLU A 482 22.13 25.05 23.85
CA GLU A 482 21.21 23.94 23.59
C GLU A 482 20.31 23.69 24.81
N LYS A 483 19.03 23.38 24.57
CA LYS A 483 18.08 23.04 25.65
C LYS A 483 17.73 24.18 26.60
N ILE A 484 17.94 25.43 26.20
CA ILE A 484 17.52 26.60 26.98
C ILE A 484 16.45 27.36 26.20
N ASP A 485 15.23 27.38 26.74
CA ASP A 485 14.07 28.07 26.13
C ASP A 485 13.91 27.65 24.66
N GLU A 486 13.81 26.33 24.47
CA GLU A 486 13.57 25.71 23.17
C GLU A 486 12.13 26.02 22.75
N MET A 487 11.99 26.91 21.77
CA MET A 487 10.82 26.91 20.88
C MET A 487 11.20 25.99 19.73
N ILE A 488 10.48 24.87 19.62
CA ILE A 488 10.84 23.74 18.74
C ILE A 488 10.58 24.10 17.26
N ASP A 489 9.94 25.25 17.00
CA ASP A 489 8.99 25.44 15.91
C ASP A 489 9.10 26.81 15.19
N GLU A 490 10.18 27.57 15.41
CA GLU A 490 10.25 28.98 14.99
C GLU A 490 10.23 29.24 13.47
N ALA A 491 10.55 28.30 12.56
CA ALA A 491 10.33 28.46 11.11
C ALA A 491 10.65 27.21 10.27
N ARG A 492 9.64 26.62 9.60
CA ARG A 492 9.79 25.57 8.56
C ARG A 492 10.45 25.99 7.25
N ASP A 493 11.09 27.14 7.25
CA ASP A 493 11.68 27.73 6.08
C ASP A 493 12.96 28.47 6.47
N ASP A 494 13.73 28.06 7.46
CA ASP A 494 14.98 28.74 7.78
C ASP A 494 16.23 27.98 7.34
N GLY A 495 16.10 26.69 6.99
CA GLY A 495 17.21 25.83 6.61
C GLY A 495 17.85 25.09 7.78
N ILE A 496 17.29 25.20 8.98
CA ILE A 496 17.81 24.66 10.22
C ILE A 496 16.97 23.42 10.59
N ASP A 497 17.62 22.47 11.25
CA ASP A 497 16.96 21.35 11.95
C ASP A 497 16.72 21.81 13.39
N ASN A 498 15.52 22.32 13.66
CA ASN A 498 15.23 23.04 14.91
C ASN A 498 15.11 22.10 16.11
N ASP A 499 14.65 20.87 15.89
CA ASP A 499 14.42 19.87 16.94
C ASP A 499 15.55 18.82 17.06
N GLY A 500 16.46 18.79 16.09
CA GLY A 500 17.67 17.97 16.08
C GLY A 500 17.40 16.51 15.73
N ASP A 501 16.30 16.20 15.05
CA ASP A 501 15.88 14.85 14.74
C ASP A 501 16.35 14.34 13.36
N TRP A 502 16.96 15.19 12.53
CA TRP A 502 17.61 14.80 11.27
C TRP A 502 18.83 13.89 11.51
N LYS A 503 18.91 12.77 10.78
CA LYS A 503 19.96 11.75 10.96
C LYS A 503 20.72 11.47 9.67
N ILE A 504 22.04 11.70 9.72
CA ILE A 504 22.97 11.42 8.63
C ILE A 504 22.87 10.00 8.04
N GLU A 505 22.52 8.98 8.84
CA GLU A 505 22.43 7.61 8.33
C GLU A 505 21.17 7.29 7.52
N SER A 506 20.07 8.03 7.72
CA SER A 506 18.77 7.74 7.11
C SER A 506 18.24 8.86 6.22
N ASP A 507 18.59 10.12 6.52
CA ASP A 507 17.89 11.29 5.99
C ASP A 507 18.74 12.04 4.95
N ASP A 508 20.04 11.77 4.87
CA ASP A 508 20.98 12.29 3.86
C ASP A 508 20.72 11.67 2.45
N VAL A 509 19.60 12.08 1.86
CA VAL A 509 19.05 11.55 0.60
C VAL A 509 19.00 12.60 -0.52
N GLY A 510 19.45 13.82 -0.26
CA GLY A 510 19.47 14.93 -1.19
C GLY A 510 18.15 15.66 -1.40
N LEU A 511 18.22 16.74 -2.18
CA LEU A 511 17.16 17.69 -2.44
C LEU A 511 15.89 17.06 -3.03
N ASP A 512 16.01 16.02 -3.85
CA ASP A 512 14.86 15.34 -4.46
C ASP A 512 14.12 14.38 -3.51
N GLY A 513 14.64 14.19 -2.28
CA GLY A 513 14.07 13.36 -1.21
C GLY A 513 14.25 11.85 -1.46
N VAL A 514 15.10 11.45 -2.41
CA VAL A 514 15.23 10.06 -2.84
C VAL A 514 16.67 9.59 -2.82
N ALA A 515 16.94 8.61 -1.96
CA ALA A 515 18.27 8.00 -1.85
C ALA A 515 18.75 7.37 -3.16
N ASN A 516 20.06 7.40 -3.39
CA ASN A 516 20.79 6.81 -4.53
C ASN A 516 20.47 7.46 -5.88
N THR A 517 20.11 8.74 -5.93
CA THR A 517 19.92 9.47 -7.19
C THR A 517 21.17 10.26 -7.61
N SER A 518 22.10 10.49 -6.68
CA SER A 518 23.30 11.34 -6.71
C SER A 518 23.02 12.82 -6.95
N ASP A 519 21.94 13.37 -6.40
CA ASP A 519 21.53 14.77 -6.60
C ASP A 519 22.24 15.71 -5.63
N THR A 520 21.74 16.94 -5.46
CA THR A 520 22.43 17.94 -4.63
C THR A 520 22.04 17.69 -3.17
N GLY A 521 22.99 17.66 -2.25
CA GLY A 521 22.77 17.27 -0.85
C GLY A 521 23.12 15.81 -0.57
N GLU A 522 22.82 14.89 -1.49
CA GLU A 522 22.94 13.46 -1.18
C GLU A 522 24.37 12.98 -0.86
N GLY A 523 24.50 12.36 0.31
CA GLY A 523 25.69 11.70 0.81
C GLY A 523 26.80 12.69 1.22
N ASP A 524 26.47 13.97 1.39
CA ASP A 524 27.43 14.99 1.81
C ASP A 524 27.51 15.17 3.34
N GLY A 525 26.58 14.52 4.06
CA GLY A 525 26.50 14.52 5.51
C GLY A 525 25.90 15.79 6.09
N LEU A 526 25.24 16.62 5.28
CA LEU A 526 24.65 17.90 5.66
C LEU A 526 23.14 17.92 5.34
N PRO A 527 22.30 18.48 6.23
CA PRO A 527 20.89 18.68 5.95
C PRO A 527 20.66 19.53 4.70
N THR A 528 19.83 19.04 3.78
CA THR A 528 19.50 19.72 2.51
C THR A 528 18.01 20.02 2.40
N SER A 529 17.66 21.28 2.69
CA SER A 529 16.28 21.76 2.67
C SER A 529 15.69 21.91 1.27
N GLY A 530 14.39 21.58 1.15
CA GLY A 530 13.57 21.86 -0.03
C GLY A 530 13.15 23.32 -0.17
N ARG A 531 13.43 24.18 0.82
CA ARG A 531 12.98 25.57 0.91
C ARG A 531 13.22 26.36 -0.37
N GLY A 532 12.17 27.05 -0.83
CA GLY A 532 12.24 27.93 -2.00
C GLY A 532 12.45 27.19 -3.33
N THR A 533 12.47 25.86 -3.32
CA THR A 533 12.56 25.01 -4.50
C THR A 533 11.20 24.39 -4.83
N ASN A 534 11.15 23.55 -5.87
CA ASN A 534 9.98 22.73 -6.19
C ASN A 534 10.18 21.26 -5.73
N PHE A 535 11.21 20.98 -4.95
CA PHE A 535 11.54 19.65 -4.44
C PHE A 535 11.26 19.58 -2.94
N PRO A 536 10.97 18.37 -2.41
CA PRO A 536 10.66 18.21 -0.99
C PRO A 536 11.84 18.54 -0.06
N GLY A 537 13.09 18.30 -0.48
CA GLY A 537 14.22 18.28 0.44
C GLY A 537 14.38 16.92 1.10
N GLU A 538 15.29 16.86 2.06
CA GLU A 538 15.56 15.68 2.88
C GLU A 538 14.51 15.50 3.99
N PRO A 539 14.15 14.26 4.36
CA PRO A 539 13.26 13.98 5.49
C PRO A 539 13.71 14.70 6.76
N ASN A 540 12.78 15.03 7.67
CA ASN A 540 13.10 15.60 8.98
C ASN A 540 13.88 16.94 8.87
N LEU A 541 13.48 17.78 7.91
CA LEU A 541 14.02 19.14 7.75
C LEU A 541 13.02 20.05 7.03
N ASP A 542 12.72 21.23 7.57
CA ASP A 542 11.90 22.30 7.01
C ASP A 542 10.60 21.79 6.33
N VAL A 543 10.65 21.70 5.00
CA VAL A 543 9.59 21.34 4.06
C VAL A 543 9.10 19.90 4.30
N THR A 544 9.89 19.08 4.97
CA THR A 544 9.60 17.66 5.23
C THR A 544 9.68 17.34 6.71
N ASP A 545 9.62 18.37 7.56
CA ASP A 545 9.42 18.20 8.99
C ASP A 545 8.27 19.03 9.53
N VAL A 546 7.24 18.35 10.03
CA VAL A 546 6.03 18.98 10.52
C VAL A 546 6.15 19.53 11.94
N SER A 547 7.13 19.10 12.74
CA SER A 547 7.34 19.59 14.11
C SER A 547 7.91 21.00 14.13
N GLU A 548 8.50 21.48 13.03
CA GLU A 548 9.14 22.79 12.98
C GLU A 548 8.18 23.98 12.69
N SER A 549 6.85 23.80 12.74
CA SER A 549 5.87 24.88 12.49
C SER A 549 5.26 25.41 13.76
N ASP A 550 5.47 26.69 14.06
CA ASP A 550 4.73 27.42 15.11
C ASP A 550 3.30 27.71 14.69
N GLN A 551 2.41 26.76 14.95
CA GLN A 551 1.03 26.82 14.47
C GLN A 551 0.19 27.79 15.30
N ILE A 552 -0.38 28.79 14.64
CA ILE A 552 -1.24 29.82 15.27
C ILE A 552 -2.47 29.23 15.99
N GLY A 553 -2.88 28.03 15.58
CA GLY A 553 -4.09 27.39 16.08
C GLY A 553 -5.36 28.13 15.62
N LEU A 554 -6.44 27.95 16.37
CA LEU A 554 -7.77 28.42 15.99
C LEU A 554 -8.19 29.66 16.75
N THR A 555 -8.67 30.65 16.01
CA THR A 555 -8.97 31.97 16.58
C THR A 555 -10.39 32.46 16.30
N ASN A 556 -11.13 31.78 15.42
CA ASN A 556 -12.53 32.11 15.12
C ASN A 556 -13.32 30.87 14.71
N VAL A 557 -14.53 30.73 15.28
CA VAL A 557 -15.51 29.71 14.88
C VAL A 557 -16.90 30.32 14.74
N GLN A 558 -17.47 30.23 13.53
CA GLN A 558 -18.81 30.71 13.22
C GLN A 558 -19.74 29.60 12.74
N TYR A 559 -21.02 29.84 12.96
CA TYR A 559 -22.09 28.96 12.54
C TYR A 559 -23.13 29.73 11.70
N LYS A 560 -23.58 29.16 10.58
CA LYS A 560 -24.63 29.73 9.74
C LYS A 560 -25.60 28.65 9.25
N PRO A 561 -26.91 28.92 9.19
CA PRO A 561 -27.83 28.01 8.52
C PRO A 561 -27.44 27.77 7.06
N ALA A 562 -27.62 26.54 6.59
CA ALA A 562 -27.30 26.18 5.21
C ALA A 562 -28.04 27.09 4.23
N GLY A 563 -27.30 27.62 3.25
CA GLY A 563 -27.84 28.55 2.26
C GLY A 563 -28.14 29.97 2.80
N ALA A 564 -27.80 30.31 4.05
CA ALA A 564 -27.93 31.67 4.57
C ALA A 564 -26.98 32.66 3.89
N ILE A 565 -25.85 32.18 3.35
CA ILE A 565 -24.86 32.99 2.65
C ILE A 565 -25.08 32.88 1.14
N ASN A 566 -25.32 34.01 0.48
CA ASN A 566 -25.25 34.09 -0.98
C ASN A 566 -23.84 34.53 -1.41
N PHE A 567 -22.95 33.55 -1.59
CA PHE A 567 -21.54 33.73 -1.92
C PHE A 567 -21.28 34.61 -3.15
N SER A 568 -22.21 34.66 -4.13
CA SER A 568 -22.05 35.50 -5.32
C SER A 568 -22.27 37.00 -5.06
N THR A 569 -22.91 37.37 -3.95
CA THR A 569 -23.32 38.76 -3.68
C THR A 569 -22.71 39.36 -2.41
N VAL A 570 -22.28 38.52 -1.48
CA VAL A 570 -21.62 38.96 -0.24
C VAL A 570 -20.22 39.51 -0.55
N SER A 571 -19.89 40.65 0.04
CA SER A 571 -18.59 41.32 -0.13
C SER A 571 -17.48 40.64 0.66
N ASP A 572 -16.24 40.80 0.22
CA ASP A 572 -15.06 40.28 0.95
C ASP A 572 -14.96 40.79 2.38
N GLU A 573 -15.31 42.06 2.60
CA GLU A 573 -15.30 42.68 3.93
C GLU A 573 -16.18 41.92 4.94
N VAL A 574 -17.28 41.30 4.48
CA VAL A 574 -18.17 40.51 5.35
C VAL A 574 -17.53 39.15 5.64
N PHE A 575 -16.92 38.51 4.65
CA PHE A 575 -16.24 37.23 4.88
C PHE A 575 -15.04 37.40 5.81
N TRP A 576 -14.22 38.42 5.55
CA TRP A 576 -13.08 38.78 6.39
C TRP A 576 -13.51 39.03 7.83
N GLY A 577 -14.46 39.94 8.05
CA GLY A 577 -14.87 40.36 9.39
C GLY A 577 -15.69 39.33 10.17
N GLN A 578 -16.44 38.44 9.51
CA GLN A 578 -17.22 37.41 10.21
C GLN A 578 -16.42 36.13 10.43
N PHE A 579 -15.69 35.67 9.43
CA PHE A 579 -15.12 34.33 9.44
C PHE A 579 -13.61 34.33 9.68
N MET A 580 -12.85 35.34 9.26
CA MET A 580 -11.38 35.31 9.35
C MET A 580 -10.80 36.15 10.50
N THR A 581 -11.51 37.17 10.98
CA THR A 581 -11.00 38.01 12.08
C THR A 581 -10.97 37.25 13.41
N PRO A 582 -9.82 37.18 14.10
CA PRO A 582 -9.66 36.53 15.41
C PRO A 582 -10.60 37.05 16.51
N GLY A 583 -10.75 36.27 17.58
CA GLY A 583 -11.45 36.67 18.80
C GLY A 583 -12.97 36.48 18.77
N SER A 584 -13.50 35.71 17.81
CA SER A 584 -14.94 35.44 17.69
C SER A 584 -15.26 33.95 17.73
N PHE A 585 -15.50 33.42 18.93
CA PHE A 585 -16.01 32.06 19.10
C PHE A 585 -17.52 32.05 19.31
N TYR A 586 -18.21 31.15 18.60
CA TYR A 586 -19.57 30.78 18.94
C TYR A 586 -19.64 30.07 20.30
N ASP A 587 -20.65 30.36 21.12
CA ASP A 587 -20.86 29.71 22.41
C ASP A 587 -21.25 28.22 22.22
N PRO A 588 -20.36 27.27 22.52
CA PRO A 588 -20.59 25.84 22.25
C PRO A 588 -21.69 25.25 23.14
N THR A 589 -22.18 25.97 24.16
CA THR A 589 -23.28 25.52 25.03
C THR A 589 -24.66 25.70 24.40
N LYS A 590 -24.75 26.28 23.20
CA LYS A 590 -26.02 26.54 22.49
C LYS A 590 -26.03 26.00 21.05
N PRO A 591 -25.67 24.74 20.79
CA PRO A 591 -25.70 24.22 19.43
C PRO A 591 -27.15 24.28 18.90
N LEU A 592 -27.31 24.84 17.71
CA LEU A 592 -28.60 24.91 17.03
C LEU A 592 -28.76 23.64 16.19
N SER A 593 -29.95 23.06 16.26
CA SER A 593 -30.29 21.87 15.46
C SER A 593 -30.91 22.31 14.14
N GLY A 594 -30.49 21.70 13.04
CA GLY A 594 -30.89 22.00 11.68
C GLY A 594 -29.79 21.68 10.67
N ASP A 595 -30.02 22.07 9.42
CA ASP A 595 -29.05 22.01 8.31
C ASP A 595 -28.15 23.27 8.34
N ASN A 596 -26.86 23.14 8.64
CA ASN A 596 -25.96 24.25 8.94
C ASN A 596 -24.50 24.08 8.49
N ASP A 597 -23.92 25.23 8.15
CA ASP A 597 -22.51 25.39 7.83
C ASP A 597 -21.71 25.84 9.07
N LEU A 598 -20.59 25.17 9.31
CA LEU A 598 -19.57 25.57 10.29
C LEU A 598 -18.35 26.17 9.56
N PHE A 599 -17.82 27.27 10.10
CA PHE A 599 -16.62 27.94 9.60
C PHE A 599 -15.59 27.98 10.73
N VAL A 600 -14.41 27.41 10.50
CA VAL A 600 -13.34 27.29 11.50
C VAL A 600 -12.06 27.91 10.93
N SER A 601 -11.50 28.90 11.61
CA SER A 601 -10.42 29.73 11.05
C SER A 601 -9.21 29.82 11.95
N SER A 602 -8.05 29.92 11.32
CA SER A 602 -6.80 30.27 11.97
C SER A 602 -6.68 31.78 12.19
N GLY A 603 -5.73 32.19 13.03
CA GLY A 603 -5.35 33.59 13.20
C GLY A 603 -4.73 34.22 11.95
N PHE A 604 -4.44 35.51 12.05
CA PHE A 604 -3.77 36.23 10.96
C PHE A 604 -2.29 35.95 10.97
N PHE A 605 -1.70 35.82 9.79
CA PHE A 605 -0.27 35.60 9.62
C PHE A 605 0.32 36.44 8.49
N PRO A 606 1.61 36.80 8.57
CA PRO A 606 2.32 37.42 7.46
C PRO A 606 2.66 36.38 6.39
N LEU A 607 2.38 36.68 5.13
CA LEU A 607 2.75 35.84 3.99
C LEU A 607 3.63 36.63 3.01
N LYS A 608 4.96 36.51 3.17
CA LYS A 608 5.97 37.20 2.35
C LYS A 608 5.94 36.72 0.91
N ALA A 609 6.39 37.56 -0.03
CA ALA A 609 6.52 37.17 -1.42
C ALA A 609 7.46 35.96 -1.57
N GLY A 610 6.94 34.86 -2.12
CA GLY A 610 7.66 33.59 -2.30
C GLY A 610 7.47 32.58 -1.18
N GLN A 611 7.00 33.00 0.00
CA GLN A 611 6.73 32.15 1.16
C GLN A 611 5.55 31.21 0.88
N THR A 612 5.59 30.03 1.49
CA THR A 612 4.55 29.01 1.39
C THR A 612 4.16 28.60 2.80
N GLU A 613 2.88 28.68 3.11
CA GLU A 613 2.31 28.18 4.36
C GLU A 613 1.55 26.87 4.12
N ARG A 614 1.49 26.03 5.14
CA ARG A 614 0.85 24.71 5.05
C ARG A 614 -0.35 24.62 5.96
N ILE A 615 -1.32 23.85 5.49
CA ILE A 615 -2.56 23.61 6.19
C ILE A 615 -2.94 22.16 5.96
N SER A 616 -3.06 21.40 7.04
CA SER A 616 -3.44 19.99 7.02
C SER A 616 -4.75 19.80 7.76
N VAL A 617 -5.67 19.06 7.13
CA VAL A 617 -6.99 18.76 7.69
C VAL A 617 -7.19 17.26 7.71
N ALA A 618 -7.68 16.74 8.83
CA ALA A 618 -8.21 15.39 8.93
C ALA A 618 -9.73 15.42 8.95
N VAL A 619 -10.35 14.67 8.04
CA VAL A 619 -11.77 14.31 8.12
C VAL A 619 -11.88 12.89 8.65
N VAL A 620 -12.40 12.77 9.87
CA VAL A 620 -12.40 11.54 10.66
C VAL A 620 -13.82 11.04 10.87
N MET A 621 -14.05 9.75 10.63
CA MET A 621 -15.33 9.09 10.88
C MET A 621 -15.26 8.19 12.11
N GLY A 622 -16.40 7.99 12.77
CA GLY A 622 -16.55 7.04 13.86
C GLY A 622 -18.01 6.60 14.07
N ALA A 623 -18.21 5.39 14.58
CA ALA A 623 -19.54 4.91 14.95
C ALA A 623 -20.13 5.68 16.14
N ASP A 624 -19.26 6.27 16.97
CA ASP A 624 -19.59 7.21 18.03
C ASP A 624 -18.44 8.21 18.26
N LYS A 625 -18.64 9.14 19.19
CA LYS A 625 -17.65 10.19 19.51
C LYS A 625 -16.35 9.62 20.09
N ASP A 626 -16.42 8.56 20.88
CA ASP A 626 -15.24 7.99 21.52
C ASP A 626 -14.33 7.33 20.47
N GLU A 627 -14.91 6.66 19.47
CA GLU A 627 -14.18 6.12 18.33
C GLU A 627 -13.61 7.22 17.44
N ALA A 628 -14.41 8.26 17.12
CA ALA A 628 -13.93 9.38 16.32
C ALA A 628 -12.75 10.13 16.99
N VAL A 629 -12.75 10.30 18.32
CA VAL A 629 -11.60 10.86 19.06
C VAL A 629 -10.37 9.96 18.94
N ARG A 630 -10.51 8.64 19.15
CA ARG A 630 -9.38 7.71 18.97
C ARG A 630 -8.81 7.75 17.55
N ASN A 631 -9.67 7.83 16.54
CA ASN A 631 -9.26 7.94 15.14
C ASN A 631 -8.59 9.31 14.86
N LYS A 632 -9.05 10.40 15.49
CA LYS A 632 -8.41 11.72 15.43
C LYS A 632 -7.02 11.71 16.07
N ASP A 633 -6.87 11.09 17.24
CA ASP A 633 -5.56 10.96 17.90
C ASP A 633 -4.57 10.18 17.02
N LYS A 634 -5.05 9.16 16.30
CA LYS A 634 -4.25 8.43 15.31
C LYS A 634 -3.93 9.25 14.06
N ALA A 635 -4.85 10.10 13.62
CA ALA A 635 -4.57 11.06 12.57
C ALA A 635 -3.51 12.09 12.98
N GLN A 636 -3.57 12.61 14.21
CA GLN A 636 -2.55 13.50 14.78
C GLN A 636 -1.19 12.80 14.88
N GLN A 637 -1.16 11.58 15.42
CA GLN A 637 0.08 10.80 15.46
C GLN A 637 0.65 10.59 14.06
N THR A 638 -0.21 10.34 13.06
CA THR A 638 0.23 10.20 11.66
C THR A 638 0.82 11.50 11.13
N TYR A 639 0.23 12.65 11.45
CA TYR A 639 0.79 13.96 11.09
C TYR A 639 2.14 14.17 11.75
N ASN A 640 2.27 13.98 13.06
CA ASN A 640 3.52 14.15 13.81
C ASN A 640 4.66 13.23 13.33
N GLU A 641 4.35 12.12 12.65
CA GLU A 641 5.34 11.22 12.02
C GLU A 641 5.52 11.57 10.52
N ASP A 642 5.23 12.82 10.13
CA ASP A 642 5.21 13.37 8.78
C ASP A 642 4.48 12.46 7.76
N TYR A 643 3.33 11.91 8.14
CA TYR A 643 2.57 10.96 7.33
C TYR A 643 3.33 9.67 6.98
N GLN A 644 4.52 9.43 7.52
CA GLN A 644 5.34 8.26 7.23
C GLN A 644 5.02 7.14 8.23
N PHE A 645 4.50 6.02 7.72
CA PHE A 645 4.27 4.83 8.54
C PHE A 645 4.24 3.57 7.68
N ALA A 646 4.12 2.43 8.36
CA ALA A 646 4.15 1.11 7.73
C ALA A 646 3.07 0.95 6.65
N LYS A 647 3.46 0.40 5.50
CA LYS A 647 2.65 0.34 4.28
C LYS A 647 2.14 -1.06 4.01
N ALA A 648 0.91 -1.12 3.53
CA ALA A 648 0.34 -2.37 3.08
C ALA A 648 1.08 -2.95 1.85
N PRO A 649 1.15 -4.29 1.73
CA PRO A 649 1.67 -4.90 0.52
C PRO A 649 0.93 -4.45 -0.75
N LEU A 650 1.63 -4.43 -1.87
CA LEU A 650 1.02 -4.06 -3.16
C LEU A 650 -0.16 -4.99 -3.50
N ALA A 651 -1.28 -4.43 -3.98
CA ALA A 651 -2.44 -5.22 -4.37
C ALA A 651 -2.11 -6.19 -5.54
N PRO A 652 -2.39 -7.50 -5.41
CA PRO A 652 -2.13 -8.48 -6.48
C PRO A 652 -3.18 -8.38 -7.60
N LYS A 653 -2.95 -9.00 -8.75
CA LYS A 653 -3.95 -9.09 -9.83
C LYS A 653 -4.76 -10.37 -9.71
N LEU A 654 -6.08 -10.26 -9.51
CA LEU A 654 -6.99 -11.40 -9.40
C LEU A 654 -7.62 -11.74 -10.75
N THR A 655 -7.79 -13.04 -11.02
CA THR A 655 -8.59 -13.55 -12.13
C THR A 655 -9.51 -14.68 -11.65
N ALA A 656 -10.75 -14.69 -12.14
CA ALA A 656 -11.74 -15.73 -11.87
C ALA A 656 -12.17 -16.46 -13.15
N VAL A 657 -12.34 -17.78 -13.03
CA VAL A 657 -12.89 -18.66 -14.08
C VAL A 657 -14.19 -19.27 -13.56
N PRO A 658 -15.34 -18.98 -14.20
CA PRO A 658 -16.62 -19.53 -13.78
C PRO A 658 -16.70 -21.02 -14.19
N GLY A 659 -17.31 -21.83 -13.34
CA GLY A 659 -17.61 -23.22 -13.63
C GLY A 659 -18.91 -23.67 -12.99
N ASN A 660 -19.34 -24.90 -13.32
CA ASN A 660 -20.56 -25.45 -12.76
C ASN A 660 -20.39 -25.72 -11.25
N LYS A 661 -21.11 -24.95 -10.42
CA LYS A 661 -21.03 -24.95 -8.95
C LYS A 661 -19.63 -24.72 -8.40
N LYS A 662 -18.80 -24.00 -9.16
CA LYS A 662 -17.46 -23.63 -8.70
C LYS A 662 -16.97 -22.35 -9.36
N VAL A 663 -16.07 -21.67 -8.67
CA VAL A 663 -15.25 -20.58 -9.23
C VAL A 663 -13.79 -20.94 -8.96
N THR A 664 -12.96 -20.91 -10.00
CA THR A 664 -11.50 -21.05 -9.86
C THR A 664 -10.87 -19.68 -9.89
N LEU A 665 -10.18 -19.31 -8.82
CA LEU A 665 -9.44 -18.06 -8.67
C LEU A 665 -7.95 -18.32 -8.87
N TYR A 666 -7.25 -17.39 -9.50
CA TYR A 666 -5.78 -17.37 -9.54
C TYR A 666 -5.28 -15.92 -9.61
N TRP A 667 -4.06 -15.68 -9.12
CA TRP A 667 -3.50 -14.33 -8.99
C TRP A 667 -1.99 -14.29 -9.29
N ASP A 668 -1.46 -13.07 -9.44
CA ASP A 668 -0.01 -12.82 -9.59
C ASP A 668 0.70 -12.68 -8.24
N THR A 669 2.03 -12.63 -8.26
CA THR A 669 2.89 -12.56 -7.06
C THR A 669 3.32 -11.12 -6.73
N LYS A 670 2.53 -10.10 -7.13
CA LYS A 670 2.99 -8.71 -7.03
C LYS A 670 3.15 -8.26 -5.58
N SER A 671 2.32 -8.76 -4.67
CA SER A 671 2.40 -8.47 -3.23
C SER A 671 3.68 -9.00 -2.59
N GLU A 672 4.19 -10.15 -3.02
CA GLU A 672 5.45 -10.73 -2.50
C GLU A 672 6.69 -9.89 -2.78
N GLN A 673 6.57 -8.84 -3.60
CA GLN A 673 7.64 -7.91 -3.95
C GLN A 673 7.46 -6.55 -3.27
N SER A 674 6.49 -6.40 -2.36
CA SER A 674 6.33 -5.17 -1.59
C SER A 674 7.54 -4.94 -0.70
N TYR A 675 7.92 -3.67 -0.59
CA TYR A 675 9.01 -3.23 0.27
C TYR A 675 8.51 -2.02 1.07
N ASP A 676 8.61 -2.14 2.38
CA ASP A 676 8.27 -1.11 3.35
C ASP A 676 9.54 -0.32 3.71
N ASN A 677 9.64 0.91 3.17
CA ASN A 677 10.74 1.83 3.46
C ASN A 677 10.74 2.30 4.91
N PHE A 678 9.57 2.45 5.52
CA PHE A 678 9.42 2.94 6.90
C PHE A 678 9.99 1.91 7.88
N LEU A 679 9.62 0.64 7.74
CA LEU A 679 10.22 -0.43 8.55
C LEU A 679 11.72 -0.57 8.31
N ALA A 680 12.19 -0.39 7.08
CA ALA A 680 13.61 -0.42 6.76
C ALA A 680 14.39 0.72 7.43
N ALA A 681 13.84 1.94 7.45
CA ALA A 681 14.42 3.10 8.12
C ALA A 681 14.56 2.87 9.64
N LEU A 682 13.60 2.16 10.26
CA LEU A 682 13.66 1.71 11.67
C LEU A 682 14.61 0.52 11.92
N GLY A 683 15.47 0.19 10.95
CA GLY A 683 16.43 -0.92 11.02
C GLY A 683 15.77 -2.31 10.99
N GLN A 684 14.50 -2.41 10.61
CA GLN A 684 13.79 -3.68 10.47
C GLN A 684 13.87 -4.20 9.03
N GLN A 685 13.35 -5.41 8.81
CA GLN A 685 13.30 -6.00 7.48
C GLN A 685 12.14 -5.38 6.67
N GLY A 686 12.47 -4.55 5.67
CA GLY A 686 11.45 -3.93 4.80
C GLY A 686 10.72 -4.89 3.85
N PHE A 687 11.19 -6.13 3.65
CA PHE A 687 10.40 -7.17 2.99
C PHE A 687 9.62 -7.96 4.05
N ASP A 688 8.39 -7.54 4.31
CA ASP A 688 7.58 -7.99 5.44
C ASP A 688 6.27 -8.70 5.02
N PHE A 689 6.07 -8.94 3.72
CA PHE A 689 4.94 -9.73 3.21
C PHE A 689 4.85 -11.11 3.88
N GLU A 690 3.65 -11.49 4.34
CA GLU A 690 3.40 -12.77 5.02
C GLU A 690 2.39 -13.66 4.28
N GLY A 691 1.37 -13.11 3.60
CA GLY A 691 0.41 -13.97 2.91
C GLY A 691 -0.71 -13.29 2.14
N TYR A 692 -1.68 -14.11 1.72
CA TYR A 692 -2.88 -13.69 0.99
C TYR A 692 -4.16 -14.08 1.74
N LYS A 693 -5.16 -13.19 1.73
CA LYS A 693 -6.53 -13.48 2.16
C LYS A 693 -7.50 -13.36 0.99
N ILE A 694 -8.44 -14.30 0.90
CA ILE A 694 -9.49 -14.31 -0.12
C ILE A 694 -10.82 -13.98 0.54
N TYR A 695 -11.52 -13.00 -0.02
CA TYR A 695 -12.83 -12.56 0.39
C TYR A 695 -13.87 -12.88 -0.69
N ARG A 696 -15.11 -13.14 -0.25
CA ARG A 696 -16.25 -13.33 -1.15
C ARG A 696 -17.48 -12.68 -0.58
N SER A 697 -18.09 -11.81 -1.38
CA SER A 697 -19.34 -11.16 -1.09
C SER A 697 -20.40 -11.44 -2.14
N THR A 698 -21.67 -11.33 -1.76
CA THR A 698 -22.81 -11.27 -2.68
C THR A 698 -23.27 -9.83 -2.96
N ASP A 699 -22.69 -8.87 -2.24
CA ASP A 699 -22.97 -7.45 -2.31
C ASP A 699 -21.70 -6.71 -2.78
N PRO A 700 -21.74 -5.89 -3.84
CA PRO A 700 -20.56 -5.13 -4.27
C PRO A 700 -19.98 -4.21 -3.18
N SER A 701 -20.73 -3.88 -2.12
CA SER A 701 -20.22 -3.08 -0.98
C SER A 701 -19.34 -3.87 0.01
N PHE A 702 -19.29 -5.21 -0.10
CA PHE A 702 -18.59 -6.12 0.84
C PHE A 702 -19.06 -6.04 2.32
N GLN A 703 -20.10 -5.27 2.62
CA GLN A 703 -20.63 -5.10 3.98
C GLN A 703 -21.23 -6.40 4.56
N ASP A 704 -21.65 -7.34 3.71
CA ASP A 704 -22.18 -8.65 4.15
C ASP A 704 -21.11 -9.54 4.80
N ILE A 705 -19.82 -9.24 4.64
CA ILE A 705 -18.70 -9.97 5.26
C ILE A 705 -17.85 -9.13 6.22
N TYR A 706 -18.10 -7.82 6.33
CA TYR A 706 -17.48 -6.94 7.33
C TYR A 706 -18.12 -7.16 8.71
N LYS A 707 -17.61 -8.17 9.44
CA LYS A 707 -18.33 -8.80 10.57
C LYS A 707 -17.45 -9.13 11.77
N ILE A 708 -16.13 -9.02 11.64
CA ILE A 708 -15.21 -9.24 12.74
C ILE A 708 -15.14 -7.90 13.50
N THR A 709 -15.48 -7.92 14.78
CA THR A 709 -15.62 -6.70 15.59
C THR A 709 -14.52 -6.54 16.61
N ASP A 710 -14.20 -5.30 16.95
CA ASP A 710 -13.32 -4.94 18.06
C ASP A 710 -13.87 -5.29 19.45
N GLY A 711 -13.16 -4.87 20.50
CA GLY A 711 -13.55 -5.11 21.89
C GLY A 711 -14.87 -4.43 22.31
N GLN A 712 -15.32 -3.43 21.54
CA GLN A 712 -16.48 -2.60 21.77
C GLN A 712 -17.69 -3.05 20.93
N GLY A 713 -17.45 -3.91 19.93
CA GLY A 713 -18.49 -4.47 19.05
C GLY A 713 -18.61 -3.74 17.71
N ASN A 714 -17.68 -2.84 17.38
CA ASN A 714 -17.63 -2.13 16.11
C ASN A 714 -17.00 -3.04 15.05
N PRO A 715 -17.60 -3.20 13.85
CA PRO A 715 -16.99 -3.96 12.76
C PRO A 715 -15.65 -3.36 12.31
N THR A 716 -14.60 -4.19 12.26
CA THR A 716 -13.20 -3.78 12.03
C THR A 716 -12.53 -4.57 10.90
N PHE A 717 -12.81 -5.89 10.77
CA PHE A 717 -12.23 -6.72 9.71
C PHE A 717 -13.29 -7.46 8.87
N TYR A 718 -12.92 -7.67 7.60
CA TYR A 718 -13.61 -8.59 6.71
C TYR A 718 -13.34 -10.03 7.13
N LYS A 719 -14.35 -10.90 7.04
CA LYS A 719 -14.18 -12.33 7.27
C LYS A 719 -13.65 -13.03 6.01
N PRO A 720 -12.41 -13.54 5.99
CA PRO A 720 -11.90 -14.26 4.83
C PRO A 720 -12.58 -15.62 4.69
N ILE A 721 -12.67 -16.11 3.45
CA ILE A 721 -13.12 -17.46 3.12
C ILE A 721 -11.97 -18.45 2.90
N ALA A 722 -10.76 -17.94 2.64
CA ALA A 722 -9.52 -18.68 2.59
C ALA A 722 -8.33 -17.75 2.91
N GLN A 723 -7.25 -18.32 3.43
CA GLN A 723 -6.00 -17.62 3.76
C GLN A 723 -4.83 -18.54 3.45
N PHE A 724 -3.75 -17.97 2.90
CA PHE A 724 -2.51 -18.67 2.57
C PHE A 724 -1.32 -17.83 3.02
N ASP A 725 -0.46 -18.41 3.83
CA ASP A 725 0.66 -17.72 4.48
C ASP A 725 1.98 -18.44 4.20
N ILE A 726 3.10 -17.74 4.37
CA ILE A 726 4.42 -18.33 4.24
C ILE A 726 4.55 -19.45 5.29
N ASN A 727 5.23 -20.53 4.94
CA ASN A 727 5.52 -21.59 5.90
C ASN A 727 6.82 -21.25 6.64
N ASN A 728 6.72 -20.48 7.70
CA ASN A 728 7.82 -19.96 8.52
C ASN A 728 7.48 -20.06 10.03
N SER A 729 8.08 -19.22 10.88
CA SER A 729 7.79 -19.16 12.32
C SER A 729 6.70 -18.14 12.69
N ILE A 730 6.28 -17.31 11.74
CA ILE A 730 5.29 -16.23 11.89
C ILE A 730 3.91 -16.85 11.63
N SER A 731 3.08 -16.94 12.66
CA SER A 731 1.73 -17.52 12.53
C SER A 731 0.89 -17.22 13.77
N GLY A 732 -0.41 -17.51 13.71
CA GLY A 732 -1.33 -17.26 14.82
C GLY A 732 -1.82 -15.82 14.84
N TYR A 733 -2.20 -15.35 16.02
CA TYR A 733 -2.59 -13.96 16.21
C TYR A 733 -1.34 -13.12 16.48
N HIS A 734 -1.22 -11.99 15.79
CA HIS A 734 -0.25 -10.96 16.11
C HIS A 734 -0.48 -10.44 17.53
N SER A 735 0.56 -9.96 18.21
CA SER A 735 0.49 -9.56 19.62
C SER A 735 0.02 -8.12 19.82
N VAL A 736 0.20 -7.26 18.81
CA VAL A 736 -0.31 -5.89 18.83
C VAL A 736 -1.83 -5.93 18.64
N THR A 737 -2.53 -5.30 19.58
CA THR A 737 -3.98 -5.18 19.59
C THR A 737 -4.42 -3.86 19.00
N GLU A 738 -5.46 -3.89 18.18
CA GLU A 738 -6.14 -2.70 17.65
C GLU A 738 -7.51 -2.60 18.29
N ASN A 739 -7.74 -1.65 19.18
CA ASN A 739 -9.00 -1.53 19.94
C ASN A 739 -9.47 -2.87 20.56
N GLY A 740 -8.52 -3.69 21.04
CA GLY A 740 -8.80 -5.00 21.64
C GLY A 740 -8.99 -6.17 20.66
N ILE A 741 -8.80 -5.96 19.35
CA ILE A 741 -8.78 -7.02 18.33
C ILE A 741 -7.37 -7.38 17.87
N LEU A 742 -7.16 -8.64 17.51
CA LEU A 742 -5.88 -9.15 17.00
C LEU A 742 -5.97 -9.56 15.54
N PHE A 743 -4.94 -9.21 14.78
CA PHE A 743 -4.78 -9.65 13.40
C PHE A 743 -4.33 -11.12 13.34
N TYR A 744 -4.96 -11.95 12.51
CA TYR A 744 -4.59 -13.36 12.33
C TYR A 744 -3.65 -13.54 11.12
N LEU A 745 -2.39 -13.89 11.38
CA LEU A 745 -1.30 -14.02 10.41
C LEU A 745 -1.32 -15.33 9.63
N GLY A 746 -2.08 -16.34 10.10
CA GLY A 746 -2.22 -17.63 9.41
C GLY A 746 -1.78 -18.82 10.24
N SER A 747 -1.55 -19.95 9.58
CA SER A 747 -1.30 -21.26 10.20
C SER A 747 -0.17 -22.07 9.53
N ASN A 748 0.78 -21.41 8.87
CA ASN A 748 1.85 -21.97 8.06
C ASN A 748 1.35 -22.90 6.93
N SER A 749 0.29 -22.50 6.24
CA SER A 749 -0.36 -23.30 5.19
C SER A 749 0.46 -23.38 3.89
N GLY A 750 1.40 -22.44 3.71
CA GLY A 750 2.21 -22.28 2.50
C GLY A 750 1.46 -21.51 1.41
N LEU A 751 2.17 -20.60 0.73
CA LEU A 751 1.62 -19.80 -0.35
C LEU A 751 1.00 -20.66 -1.46
N ARG A 752 -0.06 -20.12 -2.05
CA ARG A 752 -0.78 -20.63 -3.22
C ARG A 752 -1.10 -19.44 -4.12
N HIS A 753 -1.23 -19.70 -5.42
CA HIS A 753 -1.69 -18.70 -6.41
C HIS A 753 -2.84 -19.24 -7.25
N GLU A 754 -3.54 -20.23 -6.69
CA GLU A 754 -4.77 -20.79 -7.24
C GLU A 754 -5.64 -21.36 -6.10
N TRP A 755 -6.94 -21.05 -6.12
CA TRP A 755 -7.91 -21.62 -5.20
C TRP A 755 -9.26 -21.87 -5.87
N VAL A 756 -10.02 -22.86 -5.41
CA VAL A 756 -11.32 -23.22 -6.01
C VAL A 756 -12.42 -23.13 -4.95
N ASP A 757 -13.35 -22.21 -5.13
CA ASP A 757 -14.57 -22.14 -4.34
C ASP A 757 -15.61 -23.11 -4.90
N THR A 758 -15.98 -24.15 -4.15
CA THR A 758 -17.05 -25.09 -4.53
C THR A 758 -18.36 -24.87 -3.77
N THR A 759 -18.46 -23.80 -2.99
CA THR A 759 -19.64 -23.48 -2.16
C THR A 759 -20.61 -22.50 -2.84
N VAL A 760 -20.27 -22.07 -4.05
CA VAL A 760 -21.08 -21.16 -4.88
C VAL A 760 -22.32 -21.81 -5.48
N GLN A 761 -23.30 -20.98 -5.82
CA GLN A 761 -24.51 -21.37 -6.53
C GLN A 761 -24.53 -20.81 -7.96
N ASN A 762 -24.89 -21.64 -8.93
CA ASN A 762 -24.99 -21.16 -10.32
C ASN A 762 -26.05 -20.06 -10.46
N GLY A 763 -25.75 -19.04 -11.26
CA GLY A 763 -26.65 -17.90 -11.48
C GLY A 763 -26.54 -16.80 -10.41
N GLN A 764 -25.92 -17.07 -9.26
CA GLN A 764 -25.63 -16.04 -8.26
C GLN A 764 -24.42 -15.22 -8.70
N THR A 765 -24.55 -13.90 -8.65
CA THR A 765 -23.38 -13.02 -8.78
C THR A 765 -22.60 -13.00 -7.48
N TYR A 766 -21.29 -13.22 -7.59
CA TYR A 766 -20.33 -13.08 -6.49
C TYR A 766 -19.28 -12.04 -6.85
N TYR A 767 -18.82 -11.34 -5.83
CA TYR A 767 -17.63 -10.49 -5.87
C TYR A 767 -16.55 -11.18 -5.07
N TYR A 768 -15.41 -11.44 -5.69
CA TYR A 768 -14.22 -11.95 -4.99
C TYR A 768 -13.18 -10.85 -4.93
N ALA A 769 -12.53 -10.74 -3.79
CA ALA A 769 -11.34 -9.91 -3.62
C ALA A 769 -10.21 -10.77 -3.05
N ILE A 770 -8.98 -10.38 -3.35
CA ILE A 770 -7.78 -10.94 -2.72
C ILE A 770 -6.89 -9.79 -2.23
N THR A 771 -6.38 -9.92 -1.03
CA THR A 771 -5.45 -8.96 -0.43
C THR A 771 -4.14 -9.64 -0.12
N GLY A 772 -3.03 -8.93 -0.29
CA GLY A 772 -1.74 -9.29 0.31
C GLY A 772 -1.65 -8.66 1.69
N TYR A 773 -1.06 -9.35 2.66
CA TYR A 773 -0.86 -8.82 4.01
C TYR A 773 0.55 -9.07 4.52
N ASP A 774 1.05 -8.15 5.35
CA ASP A 774 2.37 -8.19 5.98
C ASP A 774 2.31 -8.82 7.39
N TYR A 775 3.44 -8.89 8.09
CA TYR A 775 3.48 -9.37 9.48
C TYR A 775 3.64 -8.27 10.55
N GLY A 776 3.71 -6.99 10.17
CA GLY A 776 3.92 -5.86 11.08
C GLY A 776 5.22 -5.93 11.90
N TRP A 777 5.26 -5.22 13.03
CA TRP A 777 6.42 -5.25 13.94
C TRP A 777 6.02 -5.03 15.41
N VAL A 778 6.12 -6.08 16.23
CA VAL A 778 5.79 -6.03 17.66
C VAL A 778 6.66 -5.04 18.44
N GLY A 779 7.94 -4.90 18.08
CA GLY A 779 8.89 -4.05 18.81
C GLY A 779 8.55 -2.56 18.75
N GLY A 780 7.98 -2.11 17.63
CA GLY A 780 7.50 -0.73 17.42
C GLY A 780 6.00 -0.59 17.57
N ASN A 781 5.29 -1.58 18.12
CA ASN A 781 3.84 -1.57 18.23
C ASN A 781 3.11 -1.33 16.89
N ILE A 782 3.67 -1.85 15.79
CA ILE A 782 3.13 -1.74 14.44
C ILE A 782 2.30 -2.99 14.14
N SER A 783 1.02 -2.81 13.87
CA SER A 783 0.11 -3.90 13.54
C SER A 783 0.15 -4.25 12.05
N PRO A 784 -0.09 -5.52 11.70
CA PRO A 784 -0.12 -5.95 10.31
C PRO A 784 -1.19 -5.23 9.49
N SER A 785 -0.90 -5.00 8.21
CA SER A 785 -1.84 -4.36 7.28
C SER A 785 -2.14 -5.22 6.05
N GLU A 786 -3.21 -4.89 5.33
CA GLU A 786 -3.61 -5.60 4.10
C GLU A 786 -3.86 -4.61 2.97
N SER A 787 -3.45 -4.98 1.75
CA SER A 787 -3.72 -4.19 0.55
C SER A 787 -5.22 -3.89 0.41
N PRO A 788 -5.64 -2.68 -0.03
CA PRO A 788 -7.05 -2.31 -0.09
C PRO A 788 -7.85 -3.18 -1.08
N ILE A 789 -9.14 -3.42 -0.78
CA ILE A 789 -10.09 -3.99 -1.73
C ILE A 789 -10.54 -2.88 -2.69
N ALA A 790 -10.00 -2.88 -3.91
CA ALA A 790 -10.27 -1.83 -4.90
C ALA A 790 -11.61 -2.06 -5.61
N ILE A 791 -12.68 -1.44 -5.10
CA ILE A 791 -14.02 -1.47 -5.68
C ILE A 791 -14.77 -0.17 -5.39
N SER A 792 -15.43 0.39 -6.40
CA SER A 792 -16.17 1.64 -6.31
C SER A 792 -17.57 1.46 -6.91
N ILE A 793 -18.61 1.99 -6.25
CA ILE A 793 -19.99 1.95 -6.75
C ILE A 793 -20.41 3.35 -7.21
N GLY A 794 -20.88 3.46 -8.45
CA GLY A 794 -21.48 4.69 -8.98
C GLY A 794 -22.91 4.90 -8.45
N ALA A 795 -23.43 6.13 -8.51
CA ALA A 795 -24.79 6.41 -8.04
C ALA A 795 -25.89 5.68 -8.84
N ASP A 796 -25.63 5.35 -10.10
CA ASP A 796 -26.50 4.53 -10.94
C ASP A 796 -26.44 3.02 -10.59
N GLY A 797 -25.58 2.64 -9.65
CA GLY A 797 -25.33 1.24 -9.25
C GLY A 797 -24.32 0.52 -10.15
N SER A 798 -23.66 1.22 -11.07
CA SER A 798 -22.49 0.69 -11.77
C SER A 798 -21.38 0.34 -10.78
N VAL A 799 -20.62 -0.71 -11.08
CA VAL A 799 -19.53 -1.19 -10.21
C VAL A 799 -18.25 -1.13 -11.01
N ASP A 800 -17.31 -0.31 -10.56
CA ASP A 800 -15.95 -0.26 -11.05
C ASP A 800 -15.07 -1.20 -10.23
N LEU A 801 -14.27 -2.03 -10.91
CA LEU A 801 -13.51 -3.12 -10.30
C LEU A 801 -12.02 -2.86 -10.49
N GLY A 802 -11.31 -2.74 -9.38
CA GLY A 802 -9.85 -2.66 -9.37
C GLY A 802 -9.20 -4.03 -9.61
N ARG A 803 -7.86 -4.01 -9.68
CA ARG A 803 -7.06 -5.17 -10.14
C ARG A 803 -7.20 -6.43 -9.28
N ASN A 804 -7.54 -6.28 -8.00
CA ASN A 804 -7.62 -7.38 -7.04
C ASN A 804 -9.07 -7.82 -6.75
N VAL A 805 -10.05 -7.29 -7.49
CA VAL A 805 -11.47 -7.61 -7.35
C VAL A 805 -12.06 -8.11 -8.67
N VAL A 806 -12.90 -9.15 -8.60
CA VAL A 806 -13.57 -9.72 -9.78
C VAL A 806 -15.04 -9.99 -9.48
N LYS A 807 -15.91 -9.60 -10.43
CA LYS A 807 -17.32 -9.97 -10.46
C LYS A 807 -17.50 -11.23 -11.31
N ILE A 808 -18.13 -12.25 -10.76
CA ILE A 808 -18.29 -13.53 -11.47
C ILE A 808 -19.64 -14.19 -11.18
N VAL A 809 -20.22 -14.80 -12.21
CA VAL A 809 -21.43 -15.64 -12.11
C VAL A 809 -21.04 -17.07 -12.52
N PRO A 810 -20.98 -18.04 -11.60
CA PRO A 810 -20.77 -19.43 -11.96
C PRO A 810 -21.99 -19.95 -12.70
N ASN A 811 -21.76 -20.75 -13.75
CA ASN A 811 -22.80 -21.25 -14.62
C ASN A 811 -22.49 -22.69 -15.06
N ALA A 812 -23.55 -23.41 -15.43
CA ALA A 812 -23.37 -24.70 -16.08
C ALA A 812 -22.91 -24.47 -17.53
N PRO A 813 -21.99 -25.30 -18.07
CA PRO A 813 -21.60 -25.18 -19.47
C PRO A 813 -22.76 -25.51 -20.41
N SER A 814 -22.65 -25.08 -21.66
CA SER A 814 -23.67 -25.35 -22.67
C SER A 814 -23.82 -26.86 -22.93
N ALA A 815 -25.00 -27.28 -23.37
CA ALA A 815 -25.24 -28.67 -23.78
C ALA A 815 -24.23 -29.08 -24.88
N GLY A 816 -23.57 -30.22 -24.70
CA GLY A 816 -22.55 -30.72 -25.62
C GLY A 816 -21.12 -30.22 -25.38
N TYR A 817 -20.89 -29.42 -24.35
CA TYR A 817 -19.55 -28.92 -24.02
C TYR A 817 -18.58 -30.05 -23.67
N VAL A 818 -17.45 -30.08 -24.38
CA VAL A 818 -16.32 -30.97 -24.11
C VAL A 818 -15.19 -30.15 -23.50
N HIS A 819 -14.70 -30.58 -22.34
CA HIS A 819 -13.61 -29.90 -21.64
C HIS A 819 -12.30 -29.95 -22.45
N PRO A 820 -11.45 -28.92 -22.35
CA PRO A 820 -10.10 -29.01 -22.88
C PRO A 820 -9.35 -30.15 -22.19
N SER A 821 -8.47 -30.77 -22.94
CA SER A 821 -7.73 -31.92 -22.46
C SER A 821 -6.35 -32.00 -23.10
N MET A 822 -5.50 -32.80 -22.48
CA MET A 822 -4.30 -33.28 -23.13
C MET A 822 -4.65 -34.55 -23.91
N LYS A 823 -4.30 -34.61 -25.20
CA LYS A 823 -4.57 -35.79 -26.05
C LYS A 823 -3.77 -37.02 -25.58
N ALA A 824 -2.45 -36.87 -25.43
CA ALA A 824 -1.56 -37.89 -24.87
C ALA A 824 -0.25 -37.25 -24.40
N LEU A 825 0.28 -37.72 -23.27
CA LEU A 825 1.64 -37.44 -22.83
C LEU A 825 2.54 -38.58 -23.30
N ASN A 826 3.40 -38.30 -24.27
CA ASN A 826 4.32 -39.28 -24.83
C ASN A 826 5.71 -39.09 -24.24
N HIS A 827 6.27 -40.16 -23.65
CA HIS A 827 7.68 -40.21 -23.30
C HIS A 827 8.48 -40.57 -24.56
N VAL A 828 8.93 -39.55 -25.28
CA VAL A 828 9.54 -39.67 -26.63
C VAL A 828 10.95 -40.26 -26.55
N LYS A 829 11.69 -39.94 -25.50
CA LYS A 829 13.07 -40.39 -25.28
C LYS A 829 13.36 -40.48 -23.79
N GLY A 830 14.20 -41.42 -23.41
CA GLY A 830 14.66 -41.61 -22.03
C GLY A 830 14.02 -42.83 -21.37
N THR A 831 14.22 -42.98 -20.07
CA THR A 831 13.78 -44.16 -19.31
C THR A 831 13.20 -43.84 -17.95
N SER A 832 13.02 -42.56 -17.61
CA SER A 832 12.41 -42.13 -16.35
C SER A 832 11.09 -42.83 -16.04
N THR A 833 10.83 -43.08 -14.76
CA THR A 833 9.51 -43.52 -14.26
C THR A 833 8.75 -42.40 -13.56
N GLY A 834 9.30 -41.18 -13.58
CA GLY A 834 8.62 -39.99 -13.06
C GLY A 834 7.31 -39.72 -13.80
N LYS A 835 6.34 -39.13 -13.10
CA LYS A 835 5.03 -38.80 -13.67
C LYS A 835 4.88 -37.29 -13.83
N ILE A 836 4.27 -36.89 -14.93
CA ILE A 836 3.90 -35.50 -15.21
C ILE A 836 2.39 -35.45 -15.26
N TYR A 837 1.81 -34.59 -14.43
CA TYR A 837 0.39 -34.32 -14.39
C TYR A 837 0.12 -32.97 -15.05
N PHE A 838 -1.07 -32.86 -15.66
CA PHE A 838 -1.53 -31.67 -16.35
C PHE A 838 -2.88 -31.27 -15.78
N LYS A 839 -2.96 -30.02 -15.34
CA LYS A 839 -4.15 -29.45 -14.75
C LYS A 839 -4.60 -28.27 -15.59
N VAL A 840 -5.83 -28.32 -16.10
CA VAL A 840 -6.46 -27.16 -16.74
C VAL A 840 -6.95 -26.23 -15.64
N VAL A 841 -6.47 -24.99 -15.65
CA VAL A 841 -6.86 -23.92 -14.71
C VAL A 841 -7.82 -22.96 -15.39
N ASP A 842 -7.46 -22.48 -16.58
CA ASP A 842 -8.27 -21.59 -17.41
C ASP A 842 -8.57 -22.22 -18.78
N PRO A 843 -9.75 -22.86 -18.94
CA PRO A 843 -10.15 -23.50 -20.18
C PRO A 843 -10.18 -22.58 -21.41
N LYS A 844 -10.32 -21.26 -21.23
CA LYS A 844 -10.42 -20.30 -22.33
C LYS A 844 -9.06 -19.96 -22.94
N LYS A 845 -7.97 -20.17 -22.19
CA LYS A 845 -6.60 -19.90 -22.62
C LYS A 845 -5.92 -21.11 -23.28
N ILE A 846 -6.52 -22.31 -23.19
CA ILE A 846 -5.99 -23.53 -23.81
C ILE A 846 -6.00 -23.39 -25.34
N LYS A 847 -4.81 -23.40 -25.93
CA LYS A 847 -4.63 -23.35 -27.40
C LYS A 847 -4.89 -24.72 -28.02
N ASP A 848 -5.60 -24.75 -29.15
CA ASP A 848 -5.95 -26.01 -29.83
C ASP A 848 -4.81 -26.52 -30.72
N ASN A 849 -4.52 -27.82 -30.67
CA ASN A 849 -3.47 -28.48 -31.46
C ASN A 849 -2.06 -27.89 -31.27
N HIS A 850 -1.77 -27.33 -30.09
CA HIS A 850 -0.41 -26.95 -29.72
C HIS A 850 0.35 -28.15 -29.15
N THR A 851 1.58 -28.36 -29.61
CA THR A 851 2.47 -29.42 -29.14
C THR A 851 3.58 -28.83 -28.27
N TYR A 852 3.66 -29.31 -27.04
CA TYR A 852 4.65 -28.88 -26.06
C TYR A 852 5.67 -29.98 -25.80
N ARG A 853 6.92 -29.59 -25.55
CA ARG A 853 8.03 -30.46 -25.18
C ARG A 853 8.56 -30.09 -23.79
N ILE A 854 8.76 -31.10 -22.96
CA ILE A 854 9.41 -31.00 -21.66
C ILE A 854 10.76 -31.73 -21.73
N THR A 855 11.82 -31.03 -21.35
CA THR A 855 13.18 -31.58 -21.22
C THR A 855 13.74 -31.34 -19.84
N PHE A 856 14.68 -32.17 -19.40
CA PHE A 856 15.25 -32.08 -18.05
C PHE A 856 16.76 -31.88 -18.06
N LYS A 857 17.30 -31.38 -16.95
CA LYS A 857 18.72 -31.47 -16.61
C LYS A 857 18.87 -32.33 -15.36
N ASP A 858 19.97 -33.05 -15.25
CA ASP A 858 20.33 -33.81 -14.06
C ASP A 858 21.74 -33.44 -13.56
N THR A 859 22.06 -33.94 -12.37
CA THR A 859 23.41 -33.93 -11.83
C THR A 859 23.68 -35.24 -11.09
N LEU A 860 24.96 -35.61 -11.00
CA LEU A 860 25.41 -36.62 -10.06
C LEU A 860 25.66 -35.94 -8.71
N ILE A 861 25.04 -36.44 -7.65
CA ILE A 861 25.42 -36.11 -6.28
C ILE A 861 26.45 -37.14 -5.84
N SER A 862 27.69 -36.69 -5.64
CA SER A 862 28.75 -37.53 -5.10
C SER A 862 28.58 -37.74 -3.60
N ALA A 863 28.85 -38.96 -3.13
CA ALA A 863 28.86 -39.33 -1.72
C ALA A 863 29.76 -38.40 -0.89
N LYS A 864 29.26 -37.86 0.23
CA LYS A 864 30.02 -36.96 1.12
C LYS A 864 30.77 -37.71 2.22
N GLN A 865 30.23 -38.83 2.70
CA GLN A 865 30.88 -39.76 3.64
C GLN A 865 31.19 -41.09 2.95
N ILE A 866 32.13 -41.85 3.50
CA ILE A 866 32.49 -43.19 2.99
C ILE A 866 31.33 -44.22 3.09
N THR A 867 30.29 -43.88 3.86
CA THR A 867 29.05 -44.65 4.02
C THR A 867 27.97 -44.30 3.00
N ASP A 868 28.10 -43.18 2.28
CA ASP A 868 27.08 -42.66 1.36
C ASP A 868 27.31 -43.17 -0.08
N GLN A 869 26.29 -43.05 -0.94
CA GLN A 869 26.34 -43.52 -2.34
C GLN A 869 26.14 -42.36 -3.33
N ASP A 870 26.77 -42.45 -4.50
CA ASP A 870 26.53 -41.53 -5.61
C ASP A 870 25.11 -41.73 -6.18
N THR A 871 24.37 -40.63 -6.36
CA THR A 871 22.97 -40.68 -6.82
C THR A 871 22.70 -39.68 -7.95
N PHE A 872 21.96 -40.09 -8.97
CA PHE A 872 21.42 -39.17 -9.97
C PHE A 872 20.26 -38.38 -9.38
N LYS A 873 20.25 -37.06 -9.59
CA LYS A 873 19.16 -36.17 -9.18
C LYS A 873 18.76 -35.23 -10.31
N THR A 874 17.46 -35.11 -10.55
CA THR A 874 16.92 -34.09 -11.47
C THR A 874 17.21 -32.70 -10.92
N LYS A 875 17.77 -31.84 -11.77
CA LYS A 875 18.15 -30.47 -11.44
C LYS A 875 17.05 -29.47 -11.80
N SER A 876 16.48 -29.60 -13.00
CA SER A 876 15.48 -28.68 -13.52
C SER A 876 14.71 -29.29 -14.70
N PHE A 877 13.60 -28.66 -15.09
CA PHE A 877 12.92 -28.89 -16.36
C PHE A 877 12.81 -27.61 -17.19
N THR A 878 12.55 -27.77 -18.48
CA THR A 878 12.28 -26.69 -19.45
C THR A 878 11.05 -27.09 -20.26
N LEU A 879 10.13 -26.14 -20.47
CA LEU A 879 8.92 -26.30 -21.28
C LEU A 879 9.04 -25.44 -22.55
N ILE A 880 8.81 -26.04 -23.70
CA ILE A 880 8.95 -25.41 -25.01
C ILE A 880 7.69 -25.70 -25.84
N ASP A 881 7.09 -24.68 -26.45
CA ASP A 881 6.10 -24.86 -27.51
C ASP A 881 6.84 -25.16 -28.81
N ILE A 882 6.61 -26.36 -29.36
CA ILE A 882 7.23 -26.85 -30.59
C ILE A 882 6.23 -26.98 -31.74
N THR A 883 5.04 -26.38 -31.61
CA THR A 883 3.99 -26.38 -32.64
C THR A 883 4.52 -25.87 -33.97
N ASN A 884 5.30 -24.78 -33.95
CA ASN A 884 6.11 -24.35 -35.08
C ASN A 884 7.55 -24.84 -34.91
N SER A 885 7.85 -26.00 -35.50
CA SER A 885 9.18 -26.61 -35.42
C SER A 885 10.32 -25.76 -35.98
N SER A 886 10.02 -24.77 -36.82
CA SER A 886 11.02 -23.84 -37.39
C SER A 886 11.35 -22.68 -36.45
N LYS A 887 10.51 -22.41 -35.45
CA LYS A 887 10.68 -21.33 -34.46
C LYS A 887 10.06 -21.75 -33.12
N PRO A 888 10.68 -22.70 -32.39
CA PRO A 888 10.19 -23.11 -31.08
C PRO A 888 10.26 -21.94 -30.08
N GLU A 889 9.27 -21.85 -29.20
CA GLU A 889 9.17 -20.82 -28.16
C GLU A 889 9.38 -21.45 -26.79
N THR A 890 10.42 -21.02 -26.07
CA THR A 890 10.65 -21.49 -24.70
C THR A 890 9.75 -20.73 -23.74
N LEU A 891 8.91 -21.46 -23.01
CA LEU A 891 7.88 -20.91 -22.13
C LEU A 891 8.31 -20.93 -20.66
N ILE A 892 9.03 -21.98 -20.24
CA ILE A 892 9.64 -22.09 -18.91
C ILE A 892 11.07 -22.58 -19.08
N THR A 893 12.04 -21.92 -18.46
CA THR A 893 13.47 -22.27 -18.58
C THR A 893 14.04 -22.71 -17.24
N ASP A 894 14.70 -23.88 -17.21
CA ASP A 894 15.46 -24.39 -16.06
C ASP A 894 14.76 -24.31 -14.69
N SER A 895 13.44 -24.50 -14.65
CA SER A 895 12.67 -24.46 -13.41
C SER A 895 13.00 -25.64 -12.51
N LYS A 896 13.19 -25.36 -11.22
CA LYS A 896 13.48 -26.34 -10.16
C LYS A 896 12.21 -26.93 -9.52
N LYS A 897 11.04 -26.48 -9.96
CA LYS A 897 9.71 -26.87 -9.45
C LYS A 897 9.34 -28.28 -9.93
N LEU A 898 9.85 -29.31 -9.23
CA LEU A 898 9.82 -30.73 -9.62
C LEU A 898 9.15 -31.64 -8.58
N LEU A 899 8.66 -31.08 -7.47
CA LEU A 899 7.93 -31.79 -6.43
C LEU A 899 6.42 -31.75 -6.70
N SER A 900 5.69 -32.68 -6.09
CA SER A 900 4.24 -32.80 -6.29
C SER A 900 3.45 -31.60 -5.79
N LEU A 901 4.01 -30.87 -4.81
CA LEU A 901 3.42 -29.68 -4.21
C LEU A 901 3.95 -28.39 -4.84
N ASP A 902 4.94 -28.46 -5.74
CA ASP A 902 5.48 -27.25 -6.34
C ASP A 902 4.45 -26.62 -7.29
N GLU A 903 4.29 -25.31 -7.17
CA GLU A 903 3.37 -24.55 -7.99
C GLU A 903 4.06 -24.01 -9.24
N VAL A 904 4.09 -24.83 -10.30
CA VAL A 904 4.62 -24.42 -11.62
C VAL A 904 3.76 -23.30 -12.20
N GLU A 905 4.40 -22.34 -12.86
CA GLU A 905 3.75 -21.23 -13.56
C GLU A 905 2.64 -21.71 -14.51
N MET A 906 1.55 -20.95 -14.58
CA MET A 906 0.46 -21.23 -15.50
C MET A 906 0.84 -20.79 -16.91
N ILE A 907 0.78 -21.71 -17.86
CA ILE A 907 1.12 -21.49 -19.26
C ILE A 907 -0.09 -21.88 -20.11
N ASP A 908 -0.53 -20.98 -21.00
CA ASP A 908 -1.65 -21.23 -21.92
C ASP A 908 -2.89 -21.84 -21.24
N GLY A 909 -3.19 -21.44 -19.99
CA GLY A 909 -4.34 -21.92 -19.22
C GLY A 909 -4.18 -23.25 -18.48
N PHE A 910 -3.01 -23.89 -18.53
CA PHE A 910 -2.71 -25.10 -17.78
C PHE A 910 -1.51 -24.95 -16.83
N ARG A 911 -1.39 -25.87 -15.87
CA ARG A 911 -0.21 -26.05 -15.02
C ARG A 911 0.27 -27.48 -15.09
N LEU A 912 1.58 -27.65 -14.94
CA LEU A 912 2.23 -28.96 -14.83
C LEU A 912 2.54 -29.25 -13.37
N ASN A 913 2.40 -30.51 -12.97
CA ASN A 913 2.87 -31.00 -11.68
C ASN A 913 3.72 -32.24 -11.90
N PHE A 914 4.75 -32.42 -11.10
CA PHE A 914 5.71 -33.50 -11.28
C PHE A 914 5.69 -34.42 -10.05
N GLN A 915 5.75 -35.72 -10.30
CA GLN A 915 6.08 -36.72 -9.29
C GLN A 915 7.38 -37.38 -9.72
N ASN A 916 8.48 -36.84 -9.23
CA ASN A 916 9.81 -37.33 -9.51
C ASN A 916 10.21 -38.45 -8.54
N GLU A 917 11.04 -39.38 -9.00
CA GLU A 917 11.61 -40.42 -8.13
C GLU A 917 12.76 -39.83 -7.30
N SER A 918 12.86 -40.20 -6.03
CA SER A 918 13.90 -39.68 -5.13
C SER A 918 15.27 -40.34 -5.36
N SER A 919 15.29 -41.56 -5.91
CA SER A 919 16.52 -42.31 -6.22
C SER A 919 16.25 -43.40 -7.25
N ILE A 920 17.33 -44.02 -7.76
CA ILE A 920 17.23 -45.20 -8.63
C ILE A 920 17.17 -46.45 -7.77
N GLY A 921 16.18 -47.31 -7.98
CA GLY A 921 16.02 -48.56 -7.24
C GLY A 921 15.03 -49.51 -7.89
N ILE A 922 14.88 -50.74 -7.39
CA ILE A 922 13.94 -51.70 -7.98
C ILE A 922 12.49 -51.22 -7.82
N ASN A 923 11.74 -51.25 -8.91
CA ASN A 923 10.29 -51.07 -8.89
C ASN A 923 9.63 -52.42 -8.62
N THR A 924 9.36 -52.72 -7.35
CA THR A 924 8.79 -54.00 -6.91
C THR A 924 7.37 -54.24 -7.39
N GLU A 925 6.65 -53.21 -7.84
CA GLU A 925 5.26 -53.32 -8.31
C GLU A 925 5.16 -53.90 -9.72
N ILE A 926 6.13 -53.60 -10.59
CA ILE A 926 6.12 -54.01 -12.01
C ILE A 926 7.26 -54.98 -12.36
N SER A 927 8.29 -55.07 -11.52
CA SER A 927 9.28 -56.14 -11.61
C SER A 927 8.60 -57.48 -11.33
N ARG A 928 8.86 -58.49 -12.17
CA ARG A 928 8.13 -59.76 -12.11
C ARG A 928 8.96 -60.94 -12.55
N TRP A 929 8.55 -62.11 -12.11
CA TRP A 929 9.03 -63.39 -12.61
C TRP A 929 8.17 -63.88 -13.79
N SER A 930 8.74 -64.70 -14.68
CA SER A 930 7.95 -65.50 -15.63
C SER A 930 7.28 -66.70 -14.96
N GLY A 931 7.89 -67.24 -13.91
CA GLY A 931 7.36 -68.33 -13.08
C GLY A 931 6.48 -67.83 -11.92
N LYS A 932 5.81 -68.76 -11.22
CA LYS A 932 4.94 -68.48 -10.07
C LYS A 932 5.64 -68.90 -8.76
N ASN A 933 5.32 -68.20 -7.66
CA ASN A 933 5.79 -68.51 -6.31
C ASN A 933 7.32 -68.52 -6.15
N ILE A 934 8.04 -67.67 -6.88
CA ILE A 934 9.51 -67.54 -6.78
C ILE A 934 9.85 -66.44 -5.78
N TYR A 935 10.96 -66.59 -5.04
CA TYR A 935 11.45 -65.62 -4.05
C TYR A 935 11.44 -64.16 -4.55
N ASN A 936 11.24 -63.23 -3.63
CA ASN A 936 11.22 -61.80 -3.93
C ASN A 936 12.61 -61.34 -4.39
N MET A 937 12.65 -60.45 -5.38
CA MET A 937 13.90 -59.87 -5.88
C MET A 937 14.36 -58.75 -4.96
N ASP A 938 15.65 -58.73 -4.64
CA ASP A 938 16.31 -57.63 -3.97
C ASP A 938 17.42 -57.08 -4.87
N MET A 939 17.43 -55.76 -5.05
CA MET A 939 18.40 -55.09 -5.89
C MET A 939 18.75 -53.73 -5.31
N GLN A 940 20.05 -53.53 -5.15
CA GLN A 940 20.63 -52.35 -4.51
C GLN A 940 22.00 -52.08 -5.15
N PRO A 941 22.47 -50.83 -5.18
CA PRO A 941 23.82 -50.55 -5.67
C PRO A 941 24.82 -51.41 -4.90
N PHE A 942 25.84 -51.93 -5.60
CA PHE A 942 26.74 -52.87 -4.97
C PHE A 942 27.49 -52.23 -3.80
N ASN A 943 27.45 -52.87 -2.63
CA ASN A 943 27.93 -52.29 -1.38
C ASN A 943 28.64 -53.36 -0.53
N LEU A 944 29.93 -53.61 -0.82
CA LEU A 944 30.80 -54.48 0.00
C LEU A 944 32.21 -53.86 0.09
N GLY A 945 32.69 -53.59 1.30
CA GLY A 945 34.04 -53.07 1.53
C GLY A 945 34.24 -51.62 1.08
N PHE A 946 35.37 -51.35 0.39
CA PHE A 946 35.65 -50.06 -0.26
C PHE A 946 35.10 -49.97 -1.69
N ASN A 947 34.60 -51.07 -2.25
CA ASN A 947 34.04 -51.10 -3.59
C ASN A 947 32.55 -50.76 -3.57
N ARG A 948 32.19 -49.65 -4.21
CA ARG A 948 30.81 -49.15 -4.34
C ARG A 948 30.41 -49.14 -5.81
N GLY A 949 29.28 -49.77 -6.10
CA GLY A 949 28.68 -49.74 -7.42
C GLY A 949 27.86 -48.47 -7.64
N VAL A 950 27.85 -47.96 -8.87
CA VAL A 950 26.99 -46.83 -9.26
C VAL A 950 25.68 -47.37 -9.81
N GLY A 951 24.55 -46.93 -9.26
CA GLY A 951 23.22 -47.31 -9.72
C GLY A 951 22.94 -46.82 -11.14
N LYS A 952 23.13 -47.67 -12.15
CA LYS A 952 22.82 -47.36 -13.55
C LYS A 952 21.29 -47.39 -13.78
N PRO A 953 20.69 -46.37 -14.43
CA PRO A 953 19.24 -46.27 -14.69
C PRO A 953 18.75 -47.19 -15.82
N SER A 954 19.26 -48.42 -15.91
CA SER A 954 18.86 -49.42 -16.90
C SER A 954 17.90 -50.43 -16.28
N ASP A 955 17.03 -51.02 -17.09
CA ASP A 955 16.24 -52.20 -16.69
C ASP A 955 17.00 -53.47 -17.08
N TYR A 956 16.73 -54.58 -16.39
CA TYR A 956 17.46 -55.83 -16.57
C TYR A 956 16.53 -57.03 -16.66
N LYS A 957 17.04 -58.12 -17.24
CA LYS A 957 16.48 -59.45 -17.05
C LYS A 957 17.56 -60.48 -16.72
N ILE A 958 17.21 -61.45 -15.89
CA ILE A 958 18.06 -62.60 -15.58
C ILE A 958 17.32 -63.85 -16.05
N ILE A 959 17.92 -64.62 -16.96
CA ILE A 959 17.33 -65.85 -17.50
C ILE A 959 18.04 -67.04 -16.88
N PHE A 960 17.28 -67.93 -16.24
CA PHE A 960 17.79 -69.15 -15.60
C PHE A 960 17.67 -70.35 -16.57
N GLY A 961 18.77 -71.07 -16.75
CA GLY A 961 18.97 -72.14 -17.71
C GLY A 961 19.73 -73.34 -17.12
N ASP A 962 20.44 -74.08 -17.97
CA ASP A 962 21.34 -75.15 -17.52
C ASP A 962 22.65 -74.56 -16.97
N ILE A 963 23.30 -75.26 -16.04
CA ILE A 963 24.65 -74.89 -15.56
C ILE A 963 25.60 -74.83 -16.76
N GLY A 964 26.31 -73.71 -16.92
CA GLY A 964 27.19 -73.44 -18.06
C GLY A 964 26.54 -72.66 -19.20
N VAL A 965 25.29 -72.20 -19.05
CA VAL A 965 24.66 -71.23 -19.98
C VAL A 965 25.45 -69.92 -20.06
N ASP A 966 26.20 -69.58 -19.01
CA ASP A 966 27.11 -68.43 -18.98
C ASP A 966 28.29 -68.63 -18.03
N THR A 967 29.23 -67.68 -18.01
CA THR A 967 30.37 -67.68 -17.09
C THR A 967 30.52 -66.31 -16.40
N SER A 968 30.53 -66.30 -15.06
CA SER A 968 30.77 -65.09 -14.27
C SER A 968 32.21 -64.61 -14.42
N LEU A 969 32.44 -63.32 -14.17
CA LEU A 969 33.77 -62.74 -14.06
C LEU A 969 34.42 -63.13 -12.74
N HIS A 970 35.75 -63.29 -12.76
CA HIS A 970 36.53 -63.26 -11.54
C HIS A 970 36.61 -61.82 -11.03
N TYR A 971 36.16 -61.59 -9.81
CA TYR A 971 36.18 -60.29 -9.15
C TYR A 971 36.52 -60.44 -7.66
N LEU A 972 37.41 -59.57 -7.18
CA LEU A 972 37.82 -59.51 -5.78
C LEU A 972 37.37 -58.15 -5.20
N PRO A 973 36.34 -58.12 -4.33
CA PRO A 973 35.83 -56.89 -3.75
C PRO A 973 36.76 -56.25 -2.70
N TYR A 974 37.88 -56.87 -2.32
CA TYR A 974 38.93 -56.26 -1.51
C TYR A 974 40.31 -56.63 -2.07
N GLU A 975 41.30 -55.75 -1.89
CA GLU A 975 42.69 -56.05 -2.23
C GLU A 975 43.21 -57.19 -1.34
N ASN A 976 43.50 -58.35 -1.96
CA ASN A 976 44.03 -59.57 -1.35
C ASN A 976 43.06 -60.41 -0.49
N ASP A 977 41.81 -60.60 -0.93
CA ASP A 977 40.77 -61.14 -0.05
C ASP A 977 40.51 -62.66 -0.09
N PHE A 978 40.49 -63.28 1.10
CA PHE A 978 39.96 -64.61 1.39
C PHE A 978 38.50 -64.57 1.90
N ILE A 979 37.93 -63.39 2.17
CA ILE A 979 36.67 -63.20 2.91
C ILE A 979 35.43 -63.23 1.99
N PHE A 980 35.48 -62.63 0.78
CA PHE A 980 34.34 -62.68 -0.17
C PHE A 980 34.73 -62.85 -1.65
N PRO A 981 35.48 -63.90 -2.05
CA PRO A 981 35.89 -64.08 -3.43
C PRO A 981 34.72 -64.41 -4.35
N MET A 982 34.64 -63.73 -5.51
CA MET A 982 33.71 -64.05 -6.61
C MET A 982 34.51 -64.68 -7.77
N PRO A 983 34.68 -66.01 -7.80
CA PRO A 983 35.45 -66.67 -8.86
C PRO A 983 34.73 -66.66 -10.21
N SER A 984 35.51 -66.87 -11.28
CA SER A 984 34.96 -67.14 -12.61
C SER A 984 34.35 -68.53 -12.62
N THR A 985 33.02 -68.60 -12.61
CA THR A 985 32.25 -69.85 -12.45
C THR A 985 31.28 -70.01 -13.61
N ARG A 986 31.15 -71.23 -14.13
CA ARG A 986 30.11 -71.58 -15.10
C ARG A 986 28.77 -71.64 -14.38
N VAL A 987 27.87 -70.69 -14.66
CA VAL A 987 26.62 -70.52 -13.90
C VAL A 987 25.38 -70.98 -14.66
N ASN A 988 24.26 -71.16 -13.97
CA ASN A 988 22.96 -71.50 -14.54
C ASN A 988 22.12 -70.28 -14.96
N PHE A 989 22.69 -69.08 -15.09
CA PHE A 989 21.93 -67.89 -15.48
C PHE A 989 22.72 -66.96 -16.42
N SER A 990 22.01 -66.07 -17.11
CA SER A 990 22.60 -64.98 -17.91
C SER A 990 21.89 -63.65 -17.60
N VAL A 991 22.64 -62.56 -17.55
CA VAL A 991 22.12 -61.22 -17.26
C VAL A 991 22.12 -60.35 -18.52
N TYR A 992 21.00 -59.66 -18.76
CA TYR A 992 20.81 -58.78 -19.91
C TYR A 992 20.32 -57.41 -19.46
N ASN A 993 20.86 -56.34 -20.05
CA ASN A 993 20.34 -54.98 -19.93
C ASN A 993 19.23 -54.79 -20.98
N LEU A 994 18.00 -54.63 -20.50
CA LEU A 994 16.80 -54.46 -21.32
C LEU A 994 16.76 -53.09 -22.00
N THR A 995 17.28 -52.05 -21.35
CA THR A 995 17.34 -50.69 -21.89
C THR A 995 18.24 -50.58 -23.12
N GLU A 996 19.33 -51.35 -23.18
CA GLU A 996 20.22 -51.44 -24.35
C GLU A 996 19.82 -52.60 -25.28
N ASN A 997 18.56 -52.68 -25.72
CA ASN A 997 18.08 -53.71 -26.65
C ASN A 997 18.35 -55.16 -26.20
N SER A 998 18.16 -55.47 -24.91
CA SER A 998 18.47 -56.79 -24.33
C SER A 998 19.91 -57.25 -24.56
N LYS A 999 20.87 -56.32 -24.51
CA LYS A 999 22.29 -56.64 -24.62
C LYS A 999 22.76 -57.40 -23.37
N LYS A 1000 23.47 -58.49 -23.60
CA LYS A 1000 24.07 -59.30 -22.54
C LYS A 1000 25.15 -58.51 -21.81
N ILE A 1001 25.10 -58.45 -20.47
CA ILE A 1001 26.09 -57.75 -19.65
C ILE A 1001 27.00 -58.72 -18.92
N LYS A 1002 28.14 -58.22 -18.44
CA LYS A 1002 29.04 -59.00 -17.59
C LYS A 1002 28.52 -58.97 -16.15
N PHE A 1003 28.84 -60.01 -15.38
CA PHE A 1003 28.48 -60.08 -13.98
C PHE A 1003 29.50 -60.93 -13.22
N ALA A 1004 29.61 -60.71 -11.91
CA ALA A 1004 30.29 -61.59 -10.97
C ALA A 1004 29.26 -62.38 -10.15
N PHE A 1005 29.63 -63.54 -9.65
CA PHE A 1005 28.73 -64.43 -8.91
C PHE A 1005 29.41 -64.89 -7.63
N LYS A 1006 28.66 -64.84 -6.53
CA LYS A 1006 29.03 -65.43 -5.26
C LYS A 1006 27.99 -66.46 -4.86
N ASP A 1007 28.45 -67.69 -4.78
CA ASP A 1007 27.81 -68.78 -4.05
C ASP A 1007 28.03 -68.52 -2.54
N VAL A 1008 26.94 -68.16 -1.84
CA VAL A 1008 26.95 -67.77 -0.42
C VAL A 1008 26.48 -68.93 0.45
N ASP A 1009 25.50 -69.70 -0.02
CA ASP A 1009 24.88 -70.77 0.76
C ASP A 1009 25.60 -72.12 0.63
N LEU A 1010 26.41 -72.31 -0.41
CA LEU A 1010 27.11 -73.55 -0.74
C LEU A 1010 26.15 -74.74 -0.96
N VAL A 1011 24.90 -74.47 -1.33
CA VAL A 1011 23.84 -75.46 -1.58
C VAL A 1011 23.69 -75.71 -3.09
N GLY A 1012 23.24 -76.89 -3.51
CA GLY A 1012 22.85 -77.12 -4.92
C GLY A 1012 24.00 -77.31 -5.94
N GLY A 1013 25.24 -77.03 -5.57
CA GLY A 1013 26.46 -77.33 -6.34
C GLY A 1013 27.02 -76.14 -7.11
N ALA A 1014 28.33 -76.16 -7.37
CA ALA A 1014 29.06 -75.01 -7.91
C ALA A 1014 28.45 -74.44 -9.20
N GLY A 1015 28.04 -73.17 -9.16
CA GLY A 1015 27.48 -72.43 -10.30
C GLY A 1015 25.95 -72.55 -10.46
N LEU A 1016 25.26 -73.27 -9.58
CA LEU A 1016 23.81 -73.16 -9.46
C LEU A 1016 23.47 -71.97 -8.57
N PHE A 1017 22.56 -71.09 -9.00
CA PHE A 1017 21.99 -70.07 -8.11
C PHE A 1017 21.02 -70.73 -7.12
N SER A 1018 21.31 -70.63 -5.83
CA SER A 1018 20.51 -71.19 -4.73
C SER A 1018 20.19 -70.19 -3.63
N VAL A 1019 19.29 -70.64 -2.74
CA VAL A 1019 18.99 -69.98 -1.46
C VAL A 1019 18.99 -71.06 -0.38
N GLY A 1020 19.77 -70.84 0.67
CA GLY A 1020 19.87 -71.70 1.85
C GLY A 1020 18.67 -71.60 2.78
N SER A 1021 18.70 -72.36 3.86
CA SER A 1021 17.61 -72.42 4.86
C SER A 1021 17.67 -71.32 5.93
N GLY A 1022 18.75 -70.54 5.99
CA GLY A 1022 18.97 -69.43 6.92
C GLY A 1022 18.68 -68.03 6.36
N VAL A 1023 18.56 -67.04 7.24
CA VAL A 1023 18.37 -65.63 6.88
C VAL A 1023 19.69 -65.10 6.29
N ASN A 1024 19.65 -64.50 5.09
CA ASN A 1024 20.81 -64.01 4.31
C ASN A 1024 21.68 -65.06 3.60
N GLU A 1025 21.18 -66.29 3.43
CA GLU A 1025 21.84 -67.35 2.64
C GLU A 1025 21.38 -67.32 1.16
N SER A 1026 21.18 -66.15 0.54
CA SER A 1026 20.93 -66.09 -0.91
C SER A 1026 22.24 -65.82 -1.63
N ASP A 1027 22.43 -66.52 -2.74
CA ASP A 1027 23.51 -66.19 -3.66
C ASP A 1027 23.39 -64.77 -4.21
N VAL A 1028 24.54 -64.20 -4.55
CA VAL A 1028 24.66 -62.79 -4.95
C VAL A 1028 25.23 -62.67 -6.36
N ILE A 1029 24.59 -61.84 -7.18
CA ILE A 1029 25.02 -61.48 -8.52
C ILE A 1029 25.43 -60.01 -8.53
N GLY A 1030 26.67 -59.70 -8.89
CA GLY A 1030 27.18 -58.34 -9.08
C GLY A 1030 27.20 -57.96 -10.56
N PHE A 1031 26.49 -56.91 -10.97
CA PHE A 1031 26.39 -56.49 -12.38
C PHE A 1031 27.58 -55.61 -12.79
N PHE A 1032 28.10 -55.81 -13.99
CA PHE A 1032 29.20 -55.03 -14.56
C PHE A 1032 28.83 -54.43 -15.91
N GLU A 1033 29.02 -53.12 -16.02
CA GLU A 1033 28.67 -52.33 -17.21
C GLU A 1033 29.74 -51.28 -17.50
N LYS A 1034 29.77 -50.79 -18.73
CA LYS A 1034 30.74 -49.76 -19.13
C LYS A 1034 30.30 -48.38 -18.61
N ASN A 1035 31.25 -47.62 -18.06
CA ASN A 1035 31.03 -46.22 -17.69
C ASN A 1035 31.25 -45.29 -18.90
N ALA A 1036 31.11 -43.98 -18.71
CA ALA A 1036 31.27 -42.98 -19.79
C ALA A 1036 32.70 -42.94 -20.40
N LYS A 1037 33.70 -43.51 -19.72
CA LYS A 1037 35.09 -43.65 -20.19
C LYS A 1037 35.36 -45.03 -20.81
N ASP A 1038 34.32 -45.78 -21.14
CA ASP A 1038 34.36 -47.15 -21.68
C ASP A 1038 35.00 -48.21 -20.75
N SER A 1039 35.25 -47.87 -19.47
CA SER A 1039 35.78 -48.80 -18.47
C SER A 1039 34.65 -49.63 -17.87
N LEU A 1040 34.88 -50.94 -17.71
CA LEU A 1040 33.94 -51.85 -17.06
C LEU A 1040 33.95 -51.60 -15.55
N VAL A 1041 32.79 -51.24 -15.00
CA VAL A 1041 32.59 -50.91 -13.58
C VAL A 1041 31.46 -51.74 -12.99
N LEU A 1042 31.54 -51.98 -11.69
CA LEU A 1042 30.49 -52.63 -10.91
C LEU A 1042 29.31 -51.66 -10.71
N THR A 1043 28.08 -52.14 -10.86
CA THR A 1043 26.87 -51.29 -10.77
C THR A 1043 25.94 -51.76 -9.67
N TRP A 1044 25.30 -52.91 -9.87
CA TRP A 1044 24.25 -53.41 -9.00
C TRP A 1044 24.63 -54.71 -8.30
N ARG A 1045 24.10 -54.91 -7.10
CA ARG A 1045 23.98 -56.20 -6.43
C ARG A 1045 22.54 -56.67 -6.62
N TRP A 1046 22.36 -57.91 -7.05
CA TRP A 1046 21.07 -58.58 -7.11
C TRP A 1046 21.14 -59.91 -6.36
N ASN A 1047 20.12 -60.19 -5.56
CA ASN A 1047 19.88 -61.46 -4.91
C ASN A 1047 18.37 -61.67 -4.74
N VAL A 1048 17.96 -62.78 -4.14
CA VAL A 1048 16.58 -62.97 -3.73
C VAL A 1048 16.46 -62.97 -2.21
N VAL A 1049 15.25 -62.78 -1.71
CA VAL A 1049 14.94 -62.78 -0.27
C VAL A 1049 14.18 -64.05 0.06
N PHE A 1050 14.71 -64.82 1.02
CA PHE A 1050 14.07 -66.04 1.49
C PHE A 1050 12.66 -65.76 2.03
N ASP A 1051 11.70 -66.59 1.60
CA ASP A 1051 10.30 -66.55 1.98
C ASP A 1051 9.79 -68.00 2.04
N SER A 1052 9.34 -68.45 3.21
CA SER A 1052 9.00 -69.86 3.45
C SER A 1052 7.88 -70.41 2.55
N LEU A 1053 7.15 -69.54 1.84
CA LEU A 1053 6.07 -69.91 0.92
C LEU A 1053 6.51 -69.92 -0.56
N LYS A 1054 7.78 -69.63 -0.85
CA LYS A 1054 8.30 -69.47 -2.21
C LYS A 1054 9.47 -70.41 -2.50
N VAL A 1055 9.80 -70.55 -3.78
CA VAL A 1055 10.83 -71.47 -4.29
C VAL A 1055 11.97 -70.73 -4.98
N THR A 1056 13.14 -71.37 -5.01
CA THR A 1056 14.31 -70.93 -5.78
C THR A 1056 13.99 -70.89 -7.28
N PRO A 1057 14.52 -69.90 -8.04
CA PRO A 1057 14.41 -69.86 -9.50
C PRO A 1057 14.97 -71.14 -10.14
N LYS A 1058 14.28 -71.67 -11.16
CA LYS A 1058 14.66 -72.90 -11.88
C LYS A 1058 14.86 -72.63 -13.36
N LYS A 1059 15.39 -73.62 -14.07
CA LYS A 1059 15.51 -73.59 -15.54
C LYS A 1059 14.19 -73.20 -16.19
N GLY A 1060 14.23 -72.16 -17.02
CA GLY A 1060 13.07 -71.59 -17.71
C GLY A 1060 12.48 -70.35 -17.03
N ASP A 1061 12.87 -70.05 -15.79
CA ASP A 1061 12.44 -68.84 -15.11
C ASP A 1061 13.25 -67.62 -15.58
N THR A 1062 12.59 -66.47 -15.64
CA THR A 1062 13.18 -65.18 -15.99
C THR A 1062 12.73 -64.12 -14.99
N ALA A 1063 13.70 -63.47 -14.35
CA ALA A 1063 13.46 -62.24 -13.58
C ALA A 1063 13.42 -61.06 -14.57
N TYR A 1064 12.33 -60.30 -14.59
CA TYR A 1064 12.25 -58.99 -15.24
C TYR A 1064 12.35 -57.92 -14.16
N ILE A 1065 13.43 -57.16 -14.20
CA ILE A 1065 13.80 -56.19 -13.17
C ILE A 1065 13.69 -54.80 -13.78
N ILE A 1066 12.68 -54.05 -13.35
CA ILE A 1066 12.41 -52.69 -13.82
C ILE A 1066 12.76 -51.73 -12.68
N LEU A 1067 13.52 -50.67 -12.98
CA LEU A 1067 13.95 -49.71 -11.97
C LEU A 1067 13.06 -48.45 -11.96
N ARG A 1068 12.82 -47.92 -10.76
CA ARG A 1068 12.37 -46.53 -10.55
C ARG A 1068 13.52 -45.60 -10.91
N LYS A 1069 13.26 -44.54 -11.68
CA LYS A 1069 14.28 -43.63 -12.21
C LYS A 1069 13.78 -42.18 -12.18
N PRO A 1070 14.58 -41.23 -11.63
CA PRO A 1070 14.24 -39.81 -11.68
C PRO A 1070 14.20 -39.30 -13.13
N PHE A 1071 13.75 -38.07 -13.35
CA PHE A 1071 13.91 -37.43 -14.66
C PHE A 1071 15.38 -37.10 -14.91
N LEU A 1072 15.93 -37.55 -16.04
CA LEU A 1072 17.33 -37.43 -16.42
C LEU A 1072 17.48 -36.54 -17.67
N LEU A 1073 18.71 -36.10 -17.94
CA LEU A 1073 19.06 -35.23 -19.08
C LEU A 1073 18.60 -35.80 -20.45
N GLY A 1074 18.49 -37.12 -20.55
CA GLY A 1074 18.05 -37.80 -21.78
C GLY A 1074 16.53 -37.88 -21.94
N ASP A 1075 15.74 -37.52 -20.92
CA ASP A 1075 14.29 -37.64 -20.94
C ASP A 1075 13.63 -36.47 -21.70
N ILE A 1076 12.76 -36.83 -22.63
CA ILE A 1076 11.94 -35.90 -23.42
C ILE A 1076 10.49 -36.37 -23.38
N PHE A 1077 9.60 -35.50 -22.91
CA PHE A 1077 8.16 -35.72 -22.95
C PHE A 1077 7.53 -34.72 -23.90
N GLU A 1078 6.54 -35.18 -24.67
CA GLU A 1078 5.76 -34.32 -25.55
C GLU A 1078 4.28 -34.57 -25.36
N PHE A 1079 3.48 -33.51 -25.40
CA PHE A 1079 2.04 -33.61 -25.38
C PHE A 1079 1.39 -32.60 -26.30
N THR A 1080 0.19 -32.91 -26.77
CA THR A 1080 -0.62 -31.99 -27.58
C THR A 1080 -1.91 -31.66 -26.86
N THR A 1081 -2.25 -30.37 -26.81
CA THR A 1081 -3.50 -29.88 -26.22
C THR A 1081 -4.65 -29.95 -27.21
N SER A 1082 -5.84 -30.16 -26.68
CA SER A 1082 -7.12 -29.99 -27.37
C SER A 1082 -7.90 -28.92 -26.63
N ALA A 1083 -8.31 -27.87 -27.33
CA ALA A 1083 -9.17 -26.85 -26.76
C ALA A 1083 -10.58 -27.39 -26.51
N HIS A 1084 -11.39 -26.62 -25.80
CA HIS A 1084 -12.82 -26.94 -25.64
C HIS A 1084 -13.55 -26.81 -26.97
N TYR A 1085 -14.59 -27.63 -27.16
CA TYR A 1085 -15.47 -27.57 -28.31
C TYR A 1085 -16.87 -28.08 -27.96
N LEU A 1086 -17.83 -27.84 -28.84
CA LEU A 1086 -19.17 -28.40 -28.75
C LEU A 1086 -19.29 -29.66 -29.60
N ASP A 1087 -19.72 -30.75 -28.96
CA ASP A 1087 -20.10 -31.98 -29.64
C ASP A 1087 -21.63 -32.05 -29.78
N LEU A 1088 -22.12 -32.13 -31.03
CA LEU A 1088 -23.54 -32.13 -31.35
C LEU A 1088 -24.28 -33.41 -30.87
N ALA A 1089 -23.59 -34.55 -30.80
CA ALA A 1089 -24.18 -35.79 -30.30
C ALA A 1089 -24.36 -35.72 -28.77
N ILE A 1090 -23.35 -35.21 -28.06
CA ILE A 1090 -23.44 -34.96 -26.62
C ILE A 1090 -24.50 -33.87 -26.33
N ALA A 1091 -24.58 -32.83 -27.16
CA ALA A 1091 -25.60 -31.79 -27.03
C ALA A 1091 -27.00 -32.39 -27.08
N LYS A 1092 -27.29 -33.26 -28.05
CA LYS A 1092 -28.56 -33.98 -28.20
C LYS A 1092 -28.93 -34.78 -26.96
N GLU A 1093 -27.98 -35.52 -26.40
CA GLU A 1093 -28.21 -36.32 -25.19
C GLU A 1093 -28.47 -35.44 -23.96
N THR A 1094 -27.74 -34.32 -23.85
CA THR A 1094 -27.77 -33.45 -22.67
C THR A 1094 -28.92 -32.44 -22.64
N MET A 1095 -29.69 -32.28 -23.73
CA MET A 1095 -30.92 -31.47 -23.79
C MET A 1095 -31.93 -31.79 -22.66
N ASN A 1096 -31.92 -33.02 -22.15
CA ASN A 1096 -32.80 -33.42 -21.04
C ASN A 1096 -32.42 -32.80 -19.68
N LYS A 1097 -31.22 -32.23 -19.55
CA LYS A 1097 -30.77 -31.54 -18.33
C LYS A 1097 -31.26 -30.09 -18.24
N ILE A 1098 -31.86 -29.56 -19.31
CA ILE A 1098 -32.44 -28.21 -19.33
C ILE A 1098 -33.52 -28.10 -18.26
N LYS A 1099 -33.38 -27.09 -17.40
CA LYS A 1099 -34.31 -26.83 -16.30
C LYS A 1099 -34.39 -25.35 -15.99
N VAL A 1100 -35.51 -24.95 -15.38
CA VAL A 1100 -35.74 -23.61 -14.84
C VAL A 1100 -35.38 -23.61 -13.35
N VAL A 1101 -34.70 -22.57 -12.88
CA VAL A 1101 -34.36 -22.36 -11.47
C VAL A 1101 -34.67 -20.91 -11.03
N PRO A 1102 -35.25 -20.68 -9.83
CA PRO A 1102 -35.89 -21.70 -9.02
C PRO A 1102 -37.15 -22.23 -9.72
N ASN A 1103 -37.58 -23.43 -9.34
CA ASN A 1103 -38.86 -23.98 -9.78
C ASN A 1103 -39.48 -24.81 -8.64
N PRO A 1104 -40.52 -24.30 -7.96
CA PRO A 1104 -41.21 -23.03 -8.23
C PRO A 1104 -40.37 -21.80 -7.84
N TYR A 1105 -40.63 -20.67 -8.49
CA TYR A 1105 -40.22 -19.35 -8.01
C TYR A 1105 -41.17 -18.89 -6.91
N ILE A 1106 -40.65 -18.57 -5.73
CA ILE A 1106 -41.44 -18.20 -4.55
C ILE A 1106 -41.01 -16.83 -4.08
N ALA A 1107 -41.78 -15.80 -4.44
CA ALA A 1107 -41.60 -14.39 -4.06
C ALA A 1107 -40.26 -13.73 -4.46
N ALA A 1108 -39.11 -14.29 -4.06
CA ALA A 1108 -37.75 -13.86 -4.35
C ALA A 1108 -36.76 -15.04 -4.41
N SER A 1109 -35.59 -14.82 -5.01
CA SER A 1109 -34.46 -15.77 -5.03
C SER A 1109 -33.20 -15.12 -4.46
N THR A 1110 -32.28 -15.91 -3.89
CA THR A 1110 -31.06 -15.38 -3.26
C THR A 1110 -30.14 -14.63 -4.23
N TRP A 1111 -30.25 -14.91 -5.54
CA TRP A 1111 -29.47 -14.27 -6.60
C TRP A 1111 -30.08 -13.01 -7.18
N GLU A 1112 -31.27 -12.64 -6.74
CA GLU A 1112 -31.85 -11.36 -7.12
C GLU A 1112 -31.10 -10.24 -6.39
N PRO A 1113 -30.68 -9.18 -7.10
CA PRO A 1113 -30.00 -8.06 -6.46
C PRO A 1113 -30.93 -7.39 -5.44
N ARG A 1114 -30.34 -6.85 -4.37
CA ARG A 1114 -31.06 -6.06 -3.38
C ARG A 1114 -31.78 -4.90 -4.09
N ASN A 1115 -33.05 -4.67 -3.77
CA ASN A 1115 -33.83 -3.58 -4.37
C ASN A 1115 -33.20 -2.24 -3.97
N PRO A 1116 -32.69 -1.42 -4.92
CA PRO A 1116 -32.06 -0.15 -4.60
C PRO A 1116 -33.08 0.97 -4.31
N PHE A 1117 -34.38 0.71 -4.47
CA PHE A 1117 -35.44 1.70 -4.28
C PHE A 1117 -36.20 1.49 -2.95
N SER A 1118 -36.64 2.59 -2.33
CA SER A 1118 -37.40 2.61 -1.06
C SER A 1118 -38.80 1.98 -1.15
N SER A 1119 -39.29 1.69 -2.36
CA SER A 1119 -40.55 0.98 -2.59
C SER A 1119 -40.49 0.10 -3.85
N GLY A 1120 -41.42 -0.86 -3.96
CA GLY A 1120 -41.46 -1.84 -5.05
C GLY A 1120 -40.81 -3.18 -4.71
N ARG A 1121 -40.93 -4.17 -5.61
CA ARG A 1121 -40.39 -5.53 -5.40
C ARG A 1121 -38.96 -5.73 -5.91
N GLY A 1122 -38.32 -4.70 -6.47
CA GLY A 1122 -37.00 -4.81 -7.09
C GLY A 1122 -36.94 -5.69 -8.34
N PRO A 1123 -35.73 -5.90 -8.89
CA PRO A 1123 -35.49 -6.82 -10.00
C PRO A 1123 -35.82 -8.26 -9.59
N ARG A 1124 -36.42 -9.02 -10.51
CA ARG A 1124 -36.80 -10.42 -10.27
C ARG A 1124 -36.32 -11.29 -11.40
N SER A 1125 -35.95 -12.52 -11.11
CA SER A 1125 -35.30 -13.35 -12.11
C SER A 1125 -35.46 -14.86 -11.92
N ILE A 1126 -35.67 -15.55 -13.03
CA ILE A 1126 -35.53 -17.02 -13.13
C ILE A 1126 -34.58 -17.37 -14.27
N HIS A 1127 -33.83 -18.45 -14.09
CA HIS A 1127 -32.78 -18.84 -15.04
C HIS A 1127 -33.10 -20.19 -15.69
N PHE A 1128 -32.78 -20.32 -16.97
CA PHE A 1128 -32.78 -21.56 -17.73
C PHE A 1128 -31.35 -22.06 -17.83
N ASN A 1129 -31.06 -23.26 -17.30
CA ASN A 1129 -29.68 -23.77 -17.22
C ASN A 1129 -29.47 -25.01 -18.11
N HIS A 1130 -28.22 -25.26 -18.52
CA HIS A 1130 -27.78 -26.34 -19.43
C HIS A 1130 -28.32 -26.21 -20.85
N LEU A 1131 -28.53 -24.98 -21.31
CA LEU A 1131 -28.96 -24.68 -22.67
C LEU A 1131 -27.85 -24.99 -23.69
N PRO A 1132 -28.18 -25.39 -24.92
CA PRO A 1132 -27.25 -25.34 -26.05
C PRO A 1132 -26.78 -23.90 -26.29
N ALA A 1133 -25.54 -23.72 -26.75
CA ALA A 1133 -24.94 -22.40 -26.91
C ALA A 1133 -25.74 -21.44 -27.80
N VAL A 1134 -26.47 -21.98 -28.79
CA VAL A 1134 -27.41 -21.23 -29.63
C VAL A 1134 -28.79 -21.89 -29.58
N CYS A 1135 -29.78 -21.19 -29.02
CA CYS A 1135 -31.17 -21.64 -29.02
C CYS A 1135 -32.16 -20.48 -28.79
N THR A 1136 -33.42 -20.72 -29.13
CA THR A 1136 -34.54 -19.81 -28.84
C THR A 1136 -35.42 -20.43 -27.74
N ILE A 1137 -35.70 -19.66 -26.69
CA ILE A 1137 -36.59 -20.05 -25.58
C ILE A 1137 -37.89 -19.27 -25.71
N LYS A 1138 -39.00 -19.98 -25.86
CA LYS A 1138 -40.35 -19.39 -25.88
C LYS A 1138 -41.10 -19.78 -24.62
N ILE A 1139 -41.66 -18.79 -23.93
CA ILE A 1139 -42.41 -18.97 -22.68
C ILE A 1139 -43.88 -18.71 -22.96
N TYR A 1140 -44.73 -19.65 -22.55
CA TYR A 1140 -46.17 -19.63 -22.76
C TYR A 1140 -46.93 -19.73 -21.44
N SER A 1141 -48.12 -19.12 -21.37
CA SER A 1141 -49.10 -19.42 -20.33
C SER A 1141 -49.71 -20.82 -20.54
N VAL A 1142 -50.42 -21.34 -19.54
CA VAL A 1142 -51.15 -22.63 -19.69
C VAL A 1142 -52.27 -22.58 -20.74
N SER A 1143 -52.75 -21.39 -21.13
CA SER A 1143 -53.71 -21.23 -22.25
C SER A 1143 -53.03 -21.23 -23.62
N GLY A 1144 -51.69 -21.27 -23.68
CA GLY A 1144 -50.92 -21.29 -24.92
C GLY A 1144 -50.57 -19.89 -25.47
N GLU A 1145 -50.80 -18.83 -24.71
CA GLU A 1145 -50.40 -17.47 -25.12
C GLU A 1145 -48.90 -17.27 -24.94
N LEU A 1146 -48.24 -16.68 -25.95
CA LEU A 1146 -46.82 -16.37 -25.90
C LEU A 1146 -46.58 -15.18 -24.97
N VAL A 1147 -45.87 -15.43 -23.87
CA VAL A 1147 -45.55 -14.48 -22.81
C VAL A 1147 -44.24 -13.75 -23.12
N GLN A 1148 -43.20 -14.48 -23.51
CA GLN A 1148 -41.87 -13.93 -23.79
C GLN A 1148 -41.08 -14.84 -24.74
N THR A 1149 -40.17 -14.26 -25.52
CA THR A 1149 -39.16 -14.98 -26.32
C THR A 1149 -37.77 -14.50 -25.92
N ILE A 1150 -36.84 -15.43 -25.69
CA ILE A 1150 -35.45 -15.15 -25.31
C ILE A 1150 -34.56 -15.84 -26.35
N GLU A 1151 -33.76 -15.04 -27.06
CA GLU A 1151 -32.70 -15.56 -27.93
C GLU A 1151 -31.44 -15.77 -27.09
N HIS A 1152 -30.94 -17.00 -27.07
CA HIS A 1152 -29.73 -17.37 -26.33
C HIS A 1152 -28.62 -17.68 -27.34
N ASN A 1153 -27.55 -16.88 -27.28
CA ASN A 1153 -26.35 -17.02 -28.10
C ASN A 1153 -25.14 -16.66 -27.24
N ASN A 1154 -24.72 -17.59 -26.38
CA ASN A 1154 -23.62 -17.38 -25.44
C ASN A 1154 -22.43 -18.28 -25.79
N PHE A 1155 -21.28 -17.97 -25.19
CA PHE A 1155 -20.08 -18.79 -25.35
C PHE A 1155 -20.29 -20.18 -24.73
N MET A 1156 -19.62 -21.21 -25.26
CA MET A 1156 -19.86 -22.63 -24.93
C MET A 1156 -19.69 -22.99 -23.44
N THR A 1157 -18.99 -22.14 -22.67
CA THR A 1157 -18.82 -22.30 -21.23
C THR A 1157 -20.01 -21.79 -20.41
N ASP A 1158 -21.00 -21.17 -21.04
CA ASP A 1158 -22.20 -20.59 -20.42
C ASP A 1158 -23.47 -21.09 -21.11
N GLY A 1159 -24.11 -22.08 -20.49
CA GLY A 1159 -25.41 -22.62 -20.89
C GLY A 1159 -26.57 -22.06 -20.08
N SER A 1160 -26.46 -20.83 -19.58
CA SER A 1160 -27.51 -20.18 -18.79
C SER A 1160 -28.18 -19.04 -19.57
N ALA A 1161 -29.50 -18.87 -19.40
CA ALA A 1161 -30.23 -17.69 -19.87
C ALA A 1161 -31.15 -17.16 -18.78
N GLU A 1162 -31.23 -15.84 -18.67
CA GLU A 1162 -32.01 -15.14 -17.66
C GLU A 1162 -33.37 -14.69 -18.20
N TRP A 1163 -34.43 -14.81 -17.39
CA TRP A 1163 -35.70 -14.13 -17.61
C TRP A 1163 -36.08 -13.25 -16.42
N ASN A 1164 -36.15 -11.94 -16.66
CA ASN A 1164 -36.50 -10.89 -15.68
C ASN A 1164 -37.99 -10.88 -15.23
N LEU A 1165 -38.73 -11.95 -15.52
CA LEU A 1165 -40.18 -12.06 -15.26
C LEU A 1165 -41.04 -10.94 -15.87
N LEU A 1166 -40.56 -10.28 -16.94
CA LEU A 1166 -41.36 -9.36 -17.75
C LEU A 1166 -41.84 -10.03 -19.03
N THR A 1167 -43.09 -9.77 -19.39
CA THR A 1167 -43.65 -10.19 -20.68
C THR A 1167 -43.00 -9.42 -21.83
N LYS A 1168 -43.24 -9.84 -23.07
CA LYS A 1168 -42.83 -9.12 -24.30
C LYS A 1168 -43.28 -7.66 -24.35
N ASP A 1169 -44.34 -7.32 -23.60
CA ASP A 1169 -44.91 -5.97 -23.50
C ASP A 1169 -44.39 -5.23 -22.24
N ASN A 1170 -43.31 -5.70 -21.62
CA ASN A 1170 -42.70 -5.18 -20.38
C ASN A 1170 -43.63 -5.15 -19.16
N LEU A 1171 -44.64 -6.03 -19.10
CA LEU A 1171 -45.52 -6.17 -17.95
C LEU A 1171 -45.02 -7.26 -16.99
N PRO A 1172 -45.18 -7.10 -15.66
CA PRO A 1172 -44.87 -8.16 -14.70
C PRO A 1172 -45.68 -9.44 -14.96
N ALA A 1173 -45.01 -10.59 -15.07
CA ALA A 1173 -45.67 -11.88 -15.17
C ALA A 1173 -46.62 -12.15 -13.98
N SER A 1174 -47.78 -12.77 -14.24
CA SER A 1174 -48.73 -13.17 -13.20
C SER A 1174 -48.24 -14.40 -12.45
N TYR A 1175 -48.76 -14.63 -11.24
CA TYR A 1175 -48.57 -15.91 -10.57
C TYR A 1175 -49.28 -17.02 -11.37
N GLY A 1176 -48.74 -18.24 -11.36
CA GLY A 1176 -49.29 -19.35 -12.12
C GLY A 1176 -48.24 -20.30 -12.69
N VAL A 1177 -48.70 -21.28 -13.47
CA VAL A 1177 -47.85 -22.25 -14.17
C VAL A 1177 -47.57 -21.75 -15.59
N TYR A 1178 -46.34 -21.93 -16.06
CA TYR A 1178 -45.88 -21.56 -17.39
C TYR A 1178 -45.22 -22.77 -18.07
N ILE A 1179 -45.26 -22.77 -19.40
CA ILE A 1179 -44.63 -23.78 -20.25
C ILE A 1179 -43.48 -23.09 -20.98
N PHE A 1180 -42.32 -23.72 -21.04
CA PHE A 1180 -41.22 -23.25 -21.88
C PHE A 1180 -40.93 -24.25 -23.00
N HIS A 1181 -40.56 -23.72 -24.16
CA HIS A 1181 -40.11 -24.47 -25.34
C HIS A 1181 -38.75 -23.94 -25.76
N VAL A 1182 -37.71 -24.78 -25.68
CA VAL A 1182 -36.38 -24.51 -26.21
C VAL A 1182 -36.26 -25.15 -27.58
N ASN A 1183 -35.90 -24.37 -28.58
CA ASN A 1183 -35.57 -24.86 -29.92
C ASN A 1183 -34.11 -24.51 -30.22
N ALA A 1184 -33.28 -25.54 -30.42
CA ALA A 1184 -31.85 -25.39 -30.70
C ALA A 1184 -31.54 -25.95 -32.11
N PRO A 1185 -31.22 -25.08 -33.09
CA PRO A 1185 -30.95 -25.50 -34.46
C PRO A 1185 -29.87 -26.59 -34.55
N GLY A 1186 -30.15 -27.69 -35.25
CA GLY A 1186 -29.22 -28.81 -35.43
C GLY A 1186 -29.05 -29.74 -34.21
N VAL A 1187 -29.50 -29.33 -33.02
CA VAL A 1187 -29.48 -30.13 -31.79
C VAL A 1187 -30.84 -30.78 -31.56
N GLY A 1188 -31.92 -30.00 -31.40
CA GLY A 1188 -33.27 -30.53 -31.15
C GLY A 1188 -34.14 -29.57 -30.34
N GLU A 1189 -35.25 -30.09 -29.80
CA GLU A 1189 -36.23 -29.31 -29.04
C GLU A 1189 -36.48 -29.89 -27.64
N LYS A 1190 -36.80 -29.03 -26.68
CA LYS A 1190 -37.18 -29.40 -25.31
C LYS A 1190 -38.37 -28.60 -24.84
N ILE A 1191 -39.35 -29.27 -24.24
CA ILE A 1191 -40.50 -28.65 -23.58
C ILE A 1191 -40.45 -28.97 -22.08
N GLY A 1192 -40.78 -28.00 -21.24
CA GLY A 1192 -40.93 -28.19 -19.80
C GLY A 1192 -41.90 -27.19 -19.17
N ARG A 1193 -42.04 -27.26 -17.85
CA ARG A 1193 -42.98 -26.43 -17.07
C ARG A 1193 -42.34 -25.89 -15.79
N PHE A 1194 -42.78 -24.72 -15.36
CA PHE A 1194 -42.39 -24.12 -14.08
C PHE A 1194 -43.52 -23.30 -13.50
N ALA A 1195 -43.43 -22.95 -12.22
CA ALA A 1195 -44.45 -22.17 -11.53
C ALA A 1195 -43.89 -20.90 -10.87
N ILE A 1196 -44.69 -19.85 -10.87
CA ILE A 1196 -44.45 -18.57 -10.18
C ILE A 1196 -45.48 -18.43 -9.06
N ILE A 1197 -45.01 -18.32 -7.83
CA ILE A 1197 -45.79 -18.12 -6.60
C ILE A 1197 -45.43 -16.73 -6.05
N LYS A 1198 -46.44 -15.90 -5.78
CA LYS A 1198 -46.26 -14.48 -5.40
C LYS A 1198 -46.40 -14.19 -3.92
#